data_AF-A0A954WTA9-F1
#
_entry.id   AF-A0A954WTA9-F1
#
_cell.length_a   1.000
_cell.length_b   1.000
_cell.length_c   1.000
_cell.angle_alpha   90.00
_cell.angle_beta   90.00
_cell.angle_gamma   90.00
#
_symmetry.space_group_name_H-M   'P 1'
#
loop_
_entity.id
_entity.type
_entity.pdbx_description
1 polymer ?
#
loop_
_entity_poly.entity_id
_entity_poly.type
_entity_poly.pdbx_seq_one_letter_code
_entity_poly.pdbx_strand_id
1 'polypeptide(L)'
;MAPLQSDGATNAKSVVKIWQERFVSGTAIPSRLVSTSLLPCSMRGSADIAESAQMFASESQETMDRIMRLNHVTTSLHHVLSSSLVMGVMLIIAAATSPILAQDGVQASVATEITDTKFFTTSGRCAQCHSSSPNAKALRDAQGRSVAPADLWPTTMMANSSVDPLWRAVVASEVALTPSRKKEIEAKCLRCHAPMASVEAEINGVKPSRALFLDSDSTYAKLAADGVSCTVCHQIPPEGLGDDTSFSGKFEIGRHGKIFGPHARPFAMPMYRHTGYVPTESPHVRKSALCASCHTLFTHALNSDGTATGHTLLEQGPYVEWQNSHYNDEVPSPGEHAASCQDCHMPTADLDGNPIKTRIARNPHGFDFPPLRPREPFGRHGFLGANTLMLSILRDSVGAADSTQQVAKFNTSIEQSRKFLQEKTASITISNATLKDRQLEIDVLVTNFAGHKLPTAYPSRRVWIRLCVEDANGETVFVSGDYDDRGRIVDDQKQLLPFEQAGGPQSAHQTEIRKSTQVQIYESVMADSHGETSYSLLRAAQYQKDNRLLPAGWRSDHKRGQVTSPAGTNDDDNFMAGSDSVRYVVDTANRLSPFQITASVCYQTLGARYIAELLKSDVAEIEYFRKLYDAADPKPEKLAEAKKIVHSKQ
;
A
#
# COMPACT_ATOMS: atom_id res chain seq x y z
N MET A 1 57.23 15.31 4.41
CA MET A 1 58.10 16.48 4.21
C MET A 1 57.22 17.65 3.82
N ALA A 2 57.18 18.68 4.67
CA ALA A 2 56.63 20.00 4.36
C ALA A 2 57.70 20.83 3.61
N PRO A 3 57.58 22.17 3.39
CA PRO A 3 56.43 23.09 3.51
C PRO A 3 56.39 24.22 2.42
N LEU A 4 55.49 25.20 2.66
CA LEU A 4 55.53 26.66 2.37
C LEU A 4 54.53 27.14 1.29
N GLN A 5 53.36 27.75 1.60
CA GLN A 5 52.95 28.93 2.39
C GLN A 5 53.18 30.32 1.76
N SER A 6 52.21 31.19 2.09
CA SER A 6 52.10 32.66 2.00
C SER A 6 51.42 33.22 0.74
N ASP A 7 50.56 34.24 0.79
CA ASP A 7 49.80 34.92 1.86
C ASP A 7 48.87 35.93 1.16
N GLY A 8 47.83 36.41 1.86
CA GLY A 8 47.27 37.73 1.56
C GLY A 8 45.75 37.88 1.67
N ALA A 9 45.25 37.94 2.90
CA ALA A 9 43.95 38.54 3.21
C ALA A 9 44.11 40.06 3.45
N THR A 10 43.16 40.91 3.02
CA THR A 10 42.44 41.87 3.90
C THR A 10 41.44 42.78 3.17
N ASN A 11 40.23 42.81 3.74
CA ASN A 11 39.16 43.82 3.78
C ASN A 11 39.49 45.30 3.48
N ALA A 12 38.57 46.02 2.82
CA ALA A 12 37.65 47.02 3.43
C ALA A 12 36.89 47.93 2.42
N LYS A 13 35.56 48.03 2.63
CA LYS A 13 34.65 49.22 2.64
C LYS A 13 35.02 50.47 1.77
N SER A 14 34.14 51.23 1.12
CA SER A 14 32.67 51.44 1.07
C SER A 14 32.40 52.63 0.10
N VAL A 15 31.13 53.12 0.00
CA VAL A 15 30.62 54.38 -0.63
C VAL A 15 29.93 54.09 -2.00
N VAL A 16 28.61 54.27 -2.22
CA VAL A 16 27.71 55.44 -2.01
C VAL A 16 26.25 55.00 -1.71
N LYS A 17 25.53 55.85 -0.98
CA LYS A 17 24.17 55.76 -0.42
C LYS A 17 23.21 56.75 -1.14
N ILE A 18 21.91 56.67 -0.79
CA ILE A 18 20.82 57.70 -0.82
C ILE A 18 19.77 57.43 -1.93
N TRP A 19 18.51 57.11 -1.62
CA TRP A 19 17.46 58.01 -1.07
C TRP A 19 16.46 57.35 -0.09
N GLN A 20 15.92 58.22 0.78
CA GLN A 20 15.21 57.96 2.05
C GLN A 20 13.67 57.98 1.98
N GLU A 21 13.11 57.40 3.04
CA GLU A 21 11.76 57.31 3.58
C GLU A 21 11.04 58.64 3.93
N ARG A 22 9.71 58.58 4.11
CA ARG A 22 8.88 59.11 5.24
C ARG A 22 7.40 58.76 4.96
N PHE A 23 6.60 58.19 5.88
CA PHE A 23 6.02 58.82 7.07
C PHE A 23 5.51 57.78 8.10
N VAL A 24 5.35 58.24 9.34
CA VAL A 24 5.17 57.49 10.60
C VAL A 24 3.82 57.81 11.26
N SER A 25 3.25 56.80 11.94
CA SER A 25 2.38 56.79 13.15
C SER A 25 0.93 57.34 13.19
N GLY A 26 0.10 56.65 14.00
CA GLY A 26 -1.03 57.21 14.77
C GLY A 26 -2.30 56.32 14.81
N THR A 27 -2.48 55.45 15.82
CA THR A 27 -3.41 55.58 16.99
C THR A 27 -4.90 55.27 16.77
N ALA A 28 -5.57 54.79 17.82
CA ALA A 28 -6.80 53.98 17.81
C ALA A 28 -8.01 54.62 18.57
N ILE A 29 -9.23 54.01 18.39
CA ILE A 29 -10.45 53.98 19.28
C ILE A 29 -11.43 55.21 19.18
N PRO A 30 -12.80 55.15 19.37
CA PRO A 30 -13.87 54.16 19.07
C PRO A 30 -15.31 54.72 18.67
N SER A 31 -16.25 53.79 18.34
CA SER A 31 -17.69 53.71 18.75
C SER A 31 -18.87 54.57 18.18
N ARG A 32 -20.03 53.88 18.13
CA ARG A 32 -21.48 54.27 18.19
C ARG A 32 -22.22 54.67 16.89
N LEU A 33 -23.23 53.91 16.44
CA LEU A 33 -24.64 53.81 16.88
C LEU A 33 -25.48 55.07 16.61
N VAL A 34 -26.38 55.01 15.62
CA VAL A 34 -27.70 55.67 15.64
C VAL A 34 -28.73 54.77 14.96
N SER A 35 -29.75 54.37 15.72
CA SER A 35 -31.03 53.85 15.24
C SER A 35 -31.98 55.01 14.95
N THR A 36 -32.88 54.88 13.97
CA THR A 36 -34.28 55.33 14.14
C THR A 36 -35.18 54.60 13.15
N SER A 37 -36.13 53.90 13.74
CA SER A 37 -37.30 53.22 13.19
C SER A 37 -38.36 54.21 12.69
N LEU A 38 -39.11 53.85 11.64
CA LEU A 38 -40.55 54.13 11.49
C LEU A 38 -41.16 53.17 10.44
N LEU A 39 -42.02 52.26 10.91
CA LEU A 39 -43.07 51.53 10.17
C LEU A 39 -44.33 52.45 10.05
N PRO A 40 -45.44 52.13 9.31
CA PRO A 40 -45.89 50.81 8.84
C PRO A 40 -46.58 50.71 7.44
N CYS A 41 -46.90 49.45 7.08
CA CYS A 41 -48.08 48.94 6.34
C CYS A 41 -48.19 48.96 4.80
N SER A 42 -47.86 47.79 4.25
CA SER A 42 -48.71 46.86 3.47
C SER A 42 -49.00 47.06 1.97
N MET A 43 -48.71 45.96 1.26
CA MET A 43 -49.49 45.25 0.23
C MET A 43 -48.97 45.28 -1.22
N ARG A 44 -48.77 44.03 -1.70
CA ARG A 44 -48.65 43.51 -3.08
C ARG A 44 -47.32 43.85 -3.79
N GLY A 45 -46.59 42.92 -4.38
CA GLY A 45 -46.87 41.54 -4.78
C GLY A 45 -46.25 41.33 -6.16
N SER A 46 -45.16 40.57 -6.22
CA SER A 46 -44.44 40.11 -7.43
C SER A 46 -43.82 38.76 -7.02
N ALA A 47 -44.37 37.60 -7.38
CA ALA A 47 -44.39 36.95 -8.70
C ALA A 47 -42.98 36.59 -9.20
N ASP A 48 -42.82 35.29 -9.48
CA ASP A 48 -41.75 34.57 -10.20
C ASP A 48 -40.46 34.23 -9.40
N ILE A 49 -40.05 32.97 -9.16
CA ILE A 49 -40.40 31.65 -9.73
C ILE A 49 -40.14 30.57 -8.66
N ALA A 50 -41.15 29.76 -8.34
CA ALA A 50 -41.05 28.51 -7.59
C ALA A 50 -42.02 27.49 -8.21
N GLU A 51 -41.47 26.42 -8.79
CA GLU A 51 -42.13 25.20 -9.28
C GLU A 51 -40.97 24.18 -9.46
N SER A 52 -40.99 22.90 -9.07
CA SER A 52 -42.04 22.04 -8.52
C SER A 52 -41.37 20.84 -7.84
N ALA A 53 -41.59 20.70 -6.53
CA ALA A 53 -41.38 19.45 -5.81
C ALA A 53 -42.75 18.91 -5.42
N GLN A 54 -43.40 18.17 -6.34
CA GLN A 54 -44.54 17.26 -6.11
C GLN A 54 -45.10 16.81 -7.47
N MET A 55 -44.55 15.72 -8.03
CA MET A 55 -45.22 14.86 -9.03
C MET A 55 -44.24 13.75 -9.43
N PHE A 56 -44.21 12.64 -8.69
CA PHE A 56 -43.78 11.31 -9.16
C PHE A 56 -44.28 10.27 -8.15
N ALA A 57 -45.60 10.26 -7.97
CA ALA A 57 -46.33 9.21 -7.27
C ALA A 57 -47.73 9.12 -7.89
N SER A 58 -47.80 8.91 -9.21
CA SER A 58 -49.08 8.69 -9.91
C SER A 58 -48.91 8.10 -11.32
N GLU A 59 -47.95 7.18 -11.52
CA GLU A 59 -47.74 6.56 -12.84
C GLU A 59 -47.47 5.04 -12.78
N SER A 60 -47.90 4.36 -11.72
CA SER A 60 -47.86 2.88 -11.64
C SER A 60 -49.22 2.25 -11.32
N GLN A 61 -50.31 3.01 -11.42
CA GLN A 61 -51.65 2.56 -11.05
C GLN A 61 -52.60 2.36 -12.24
N GLU A 62 -52.21 2.79 -13.45
CA GLU A 62 -53.05 2.64 -14.65
C GLU A 62 -52.71 1.41 -15.51
N THR A 63 -51.60 0.72 -15.21
CA THR A 63 -51.17 -0.50 -15.94
C THR A 63 -51.69 -1.79 -15.27
N MET A 64 -52.17 -1.72 -14.02
CA MET A 64 -52.69 -2.88 -13.28
C MET A 64 -54.20 -3.09 -13.40
N ASP A 65 -54.96 -2.09 -13.84
CA ASP A 65 -56.43 -2.20 -14.04
C ASP A 65 -56.84 -2.81 -15.39
N ARG A 66 -55.86 -3.15 -16.25
CA ARG A 66 -56.10 -3.78 -17.56
C ARG A 66 -55.94 -5.30 -17.59
N ILE A 67 -55.46 -5.92 -16.52
CA ILE A 67 -55.18 -7.38 -16.47
C ILE A 67 -56.23 -8.15 -15.64
N MET A 68 -57.02 -7.49 -14.79
CA MET A 68 -58.06 -8.14 -13.97
C MET A 68 -59.50 -7.98 -14.50
N ARG A 69 -59.71 -8.22 -15.80
CA ARG A 69 -61.03 -8.54 -16.35
C ARG A 69 -60.91 -9.71 -17.31
N LEU A 70 -61.06 -10.93 -16.80
CA LEU A 70 -61.73 -12.05 -17.47
C LEU A 70 -61.78 -13.27 -16.53
N ASN A 71 -62.98 -13.84 -16.43
CA ASN A 71 -63.34 -15.18 -15.95
C ASN A 71 -63.64 -15.38 -14.46
N HIS A 72 -64.89 -15.03 -14.13
CA HIS A 72 -65.76 -15.81 -13.24
C HIS A 72 -65.79 -17.31 -13.62
N VAL A 73 -66.03 -18.18 -12.64
CA VAL A 73 -67.25 -19.01 -12.47
C VAL A 73 -67.02 -20.10 -11.39
N THR A 74 -67.67 -19.90 -10.23
CA THR A 74 -68.45 -20.85 -9.35
C THR A 74 -67.86 -22.23 -8.94
N THR A 75 -68.05 -22.82 -7.75
CA THR A 75 -69.15 -22.78 -6.77
C THR A 75 -68.80 -23.63 -5.51
N SER A 76 -69.11 -23.10 -4.32
CA SER A 76 -69.89 -23.71 -3.21
C SER A 76 -69.48 -24.96 -2.38
N LEU A 77 -69.55 -24.73 -1.05
CA LEU A 77 -70.40 -25.40 -0.01
C LEU A 77 -69.74 -26.31 1.10
N HIS A 78 -69.57 -25.69 2.29
CA HIS A 78 -70.03 -26.08 3.67
C HIS A 78 -69.38 -27.15 4.61
N HIS A 79 -69.41 -26.76 5.91
CA HIS A 79 -69.26 -27.47 7.22
C HIS A 79 -67.83 -27.73 7.74
N VAL A 80 -67.27 -27.14 8.81
CA VAL A 80 -67.65 -26.73 10.20
C VAL A 80 -67.42 -27.84 11.25
N LEU A 81 -66.43 -27.56 12.14
CA LEU A 81 -66.11 -28.12 13.48
C LEU A 81 -65.54 -29.56 13.49
N SER A 82 -64.50 -29.93 14.24
CA SER A 82 -63.74 -29.31 15.33
C SER A 82 -62.60 -30.27 15.70
N SER A 83 -61.37 -29.80 15.88
CA SER A 83 -60.39 -30.34 16.85
C SER A 83 -59.12 -29.49 16.90
N SER A 84 -58.89 -28.96 18.09
CA SER A 84 -57.74 -28.27 18.66
C SER A 84 -56.36 -28.78 18.24
N LEU A 85 -55.47 -27.88 17.79
CA LEU A 85 -54.15 -27.65 18.41
C LEU A 85 -53.49 -26.40 17.82
N VAL A 86 -52.77 -25.69 18.68
CA VAL A 86 -52.15 -24.38 18.53
C VAL A 86 -51.22 -24.30 17.30
N MET A 87 -51.54 -23.44 16.34
CA MET A 87 -50.56 -22.84 15.42
C MET A 87 -50.87 -21.35 15.31
N GLY A 88 -50.53 -20.63 16.37
CA GLY A 88 -50.62 -19.17 16.43
C GLY A 88 -49.35 -18.53 15.91
N VAL A 89 -49.52 -17.66 14.92
CA VAL A 89 -48.62 -16.55 14.55
C VAL A 89 -47.25 -16.96 13.97
N MET A 90 -47.23 -17.21 12.66
CA MET A 90 -46.08 -16.88 11.81
C MET A 90 -46.59 -16.19 10.55
N LEU A 91 -45.86 -15.19 10.08
CA LEU A 91 -46.18 -14.23 9.00
C LEU A 91 -46.94 -12.96 9.43
N ILE A 92 -46.47 -12.32 10.49
CA ILE A 92 -46.27 -10.87 10.45
C ILE A 92 -44.81 -10.62 10.85
N ILE A 93 -44.15 -9.70 10.14
CA ILE A 93 -42.73 -9.29 10.24
C ILE A 93 -41.74 -10.20 9.48
N ALA A 94 -41.79 -10.15 8.15
CA ALA A 94 -40.60 -10.40 7.30
C ALA A 94 -40.41 -9.28 6.25
N ALA A 95 -40.96 -8.09 6.55
CA ALA A 95 -40.82 -6.88 5.74
C ALA A 95 -40.43 -5.71 6.65
N ALA A 96 -39.29 -5.85 7.33
CA ALA A 96 -38.49 -4.78 7.89
C ALA A 96 -37.24 -5.44 8.48
N THR A 97 -36.07 -4.90 8.15
CA THR A 97 -34.72 -5.35 8.56
C THR A 97 -34.11 -6.54 7.79
N SER A 98 -34.21 -6.52 6.46
CA SER A 98 -32.93 -6.72 5.74
C SER A 98 -32.04 -5.56 6.18
N PRO A 99 -30.89 -5.79 6.86
CA PRO A 99 -29.90 -4.73 6.89
C PRO A 99 -29.66 -4.39 5.43
N ILE A 100 -29.88 -3.13 5.08
CA ILE A 100 -29.19 -2.53 3.96
C ILE A 100 -27.72 -2.76 4.30
N LEU A 101 -27.16 -3.89 3.86
CA LEU A 101 -25.76 -3.96 3.54
C LEU A 101 -25.64 -2.88 2.48
N ALA A 102 -25.21 -1.70 2.94
CA ALA A 102 -24.94 -0.58 2.06
C ALA A 102 -24.19 -1.12 0.85
N GLN A 103 -24.53 -0.62 -0.32
CA GLN A 103 -23.76 -0.83 -1.55
C GLN A 103 -22.35 -0.20 -1.46
N ASP A 104 -21.78 -0.09 -0.25
CA ASP A 104 -20.45 0.39 0.06
C ASP A 104 -19.46 -0.78 -0.08
N GLY A 105 -19.43 -1.36 -1.28
CA GLY A 105 -18.36 -2.24 -1.69
C GLY A 105 -17.07 -1.42 -1.87
N VAL A 106 -15.92 -2.06 -1.65
CA VAL A 106 -14.64 -1.56 -2.15
C VAL A 106 -14.78 -1.36 -3.65
N GLN A 107 -14.87 -0.11 -4.06
CA GLN A 107 -14.65 0.27 -5.44
C GLN A 107 -13.17 0.65 -5.54
N ALA A 108 -12.44 -0.03 -6.42
CA ALA A 108 -11.12 0.42 -6.80
C ALA A 108 -11.17 1.89 -7.19
N SER A 109 -10.08 2.64 -6.97
CA SER A 109 -10.00 4.04 -7.37
C SER A 109 -10.24 4.16 -8.89
N VAL A 110 -11.44 4.56 -9.29
CA VAL A 110 -11.77 5.04 -10.62
C VAL A 110 -11.41 6.52 -10.63
N ALA A 111 -10.98 7.07 -11.78
CA ALA A 111 -10.62 8.48 -11.93
C ALA A 111 -11.60 9.38 -11.16
N THR A 112 -11.12 9.96 -10.07
CA THR A 112 -11.97 10.54 -9.03
C THR A 112 -12.69 11.77 -9.54
N GLU A 113 -13.92 11.94 -9.06
CA GLU A 113 -14.64 13.21 -9.12
C GLU A 113 -13.70 14.33 -8.70
N ILE A 114 -13.56 15.35 -9.56
CA ILE A 114 -12.64 16.45 -9.27
C ILE A 114 -13.12 17.20 -8.04
N THR A 115 -12.37 17.08 -6.95
CA THR A 115 -12.62 17.75 -5.69
C THR A 115 -11.43 18.64 -5.36
N ASP A 116 -11.69 19.94 -5.21
CA ASP A 116 -10.69 20.94 -4.80
C ASP A 116 -10.99 21.42 -3.38
N THR A 117 -9.95 21.53 -2.57
CA THR A 117 -9.96 22.23 -1.29
C THR A 117 -8.99 23.41 -1.35
N LYS A 118 -8.77 24.06 -0.20
CA LYS A 118 -7.77 25.13 -0.11
C LYS A 118 -6.35 24.63 -0.38
N PHE A 119 -6.04 23.38 0.00
CA PHE A 119 -4.67 22.86 -0.06
C PHE A 119 -4.50 21.70 -1.04
N PHE A 120 -5.55 20.93 -1.32
CA PHE A 120 -5.47 19.72 -2.13
C PHE A 120 -6.44 19.74 -3.31
N THR A 121 -6.09 18.96 -4.33
CA THR A 121 -7.00 18.54 -5.38
C THR A 121 -6.78 17.07 -5.65
N THR A 122 -7.85 16.37 -6.00
CA THR A 122 -7.83 14.97 -6.45
C THR A 122 -7.11 14.80 -7.78
N SER A 123 -6.62 13.59 -8.05
CA SER A 123 -5.88 13.18 -9.24
C SER A 123 -6.60 13.50 -10.56
N GLY A 124 -7.94 13.50 -10.57
CA GLY A 124 -8.75 13.88 -11.73
C GLY A 124 -8.41 15.26 -12.30
N ARG A 125 -8.07 16.24 -11.44
CA ARG A 125 -7.62 17.58 -11.87
C ARG A 125 -6.29 17.50 -12.62
N CYS A 126 -5.36 16.69 -12.12
CA CYS A 126 -4.04 16.47 -12.73
C CYS A 126 -4.15 15.69 -14.05
N ALA A 127 -5.06 14.71 -14.11
CA ALA A 127 -5.27 13.85 -15.27
C ALA A 127 -5.67 14.61 -16.53
N GLN A 128 -6.24 15.82 -16.42
CA GLN A 128 -6.56 16.67 -17.58
C GLN A 128 -5.35 16.96 -18.46
N CYS A 129 -4.15 17.05 -17.88
CA CYS A 129 -2.90 17.34 -18.60
C CYS A 129 -1.86 16.21 -18.47
N HIS A 130 -1.97 15.35 -17.45
CA HIS A 130 -1.00 14.29 -17.12
C HIS A 130 -1.51 12.87 -17.42
N SER A 131 -2.42 12.73 -18.38
CA SER A 131 -2.87 11.45 -18.99
C SER A 131 -2.44 11.36 -20.45
N SER A 132 -2.33 10.14 -20.98
CA SER A 132 -2.11 9.98 -22.42
C SER A 132 -3.35 10.37 -23.23
N SER A 133 -3.14 10.70 -24.50
CA SER A 133 -4.20 10.96 -25.48
C SER A 133 -3.79 10.36 -26.82
N PRO A 134 -4.73 9.86 -27.63
CA PRO A 134 -4.44 9.43 -29.01
C PRO A 134 -3.86 10.54 -29.88
N ASN A 135 -4.18 11.81 -29.58
CA ASN A 135 -3.78 12.97 -30.38
C ASN A 135 -2.51 13.68 -29.88
N ALA A 136 -1.81 13.11 -28.89
CA ALA A 136 -0.59 13.69 -28.31
C ALA A 136 0.56 12.68 -28.30
N LYS A 137 1.76 13.17 -28.59
CA LYS A 137 3.01 12.42 -28.39
C LYS A 137 3.53 12.54 -26.95
N ALA A 138 3.05 13.54 -26.20
CA ALA A 138 3.36 13.70 -24.79
C ALA A 138 2.98 12.45 -23.97
N LEU A 139 3.75 12.19 -22.91
CA LEU A 139 3.51 11.12 -21.94
C LEU A 139 3.46 9.72 -22.57
N ARG A 140 4.19 9.54 -23.67
CA ARG A 140 4.45 8.24 -24.30
C ARG A 140 5.94 7.97 -24.37
N ASP A 141 6.30 6.69 -24.37
CA ASP A 141 7.65 6.22 -24.68
C ASP A 141 7.89 6.14 -26.21
N ALA A 142 9.06 5.64 -26.61
CA ALA A 142 9.46 5.54 -28.01
C ALA A 142 8.57 4.58 -28.83
N GLN A 143 7.98 3.57 -28.18
CA GLN A 143 7.06 2.59 -28.76
C GLN A 143 5.61 3.09 -28.76
N GLY A 144 5.36 4.29 -28.24
CA GLY A 144 4.04 4.89 -28.17
C GLY A 144 3.18 4.39 -27.01
N ARG A 145 3.73 3.60 -26.08
CA ARG A 145 3.02 3.15 -24.87
C ARG A 145 2.85 4.32 -23.91
N SER A 146 1.75 4.34 -23.17
CA SER A 146 1.56 5.39 -22.16
C SER A 146 2.57 5.23 -21.02
N VAL A 147 3.21 6.33 -20.67
CA VAL A 147 3.99 6.48 -19.42
C VAL A 147 3.36 7.56 -18.52
N ALA A 148 2.13 7.99 -18.83
CA ALA A 148 1.45 9.07 -18.14
C ALA A 148 1.16 8.70 -16.66
N PRO A 149 1.45 9.59 -15.69
CA PRO A 149 1.18 9.30 -14.29
C PRO A 149 -0.28 8.96 -14.02
N ALA A 150 -1.24 9.68 -14.65
CA ALA A 150 -2.66 9.41 -14.48
C ALA A 150 -3.14 8.10 -15.11
N ASP A 151 -2.33 7.46 -15.96
CA ASP A 151 -2.65 6.16 -16.54
C ASP A 151 -2.07 5.00 -15.71
N LEU A 152 -0.95 5.24 -15.01
CA LEU A 152 -0.21 4.23 -14.26
C LEU A 152 -0.58 4.19 -12.77
N TRP A 153 -0.77 5.36 -12.14
CA TRP A 153 -1.00 5.48 -10.70
C TRP A 153 -2.31 4.84 -10.19
N PRO A 154 -3.46 4.89 -10.91
CA PRO A 154 -4.75 4.40 -10.36
C PRO A 154 -4.77 2.93 -9.96
N THR A 155 -3.90 2.11 -10.56
CA THR A 155 -3.81 0.67 -10.30
C THR A 155 -2.66 0.30 -9.37
N THR A 156 -2.22 1.25 -8.54
CA THR A 156 -1.20 1.06 -7.52
C THR A 156 -1.82 0.99 -6.12
N MET A 157 -1.08 0.43 -5.15
CA MET A 157 -1.53 0.45 -3.76
C MET A 157 -1.56 1.87 -3.16
N MET A 158 -0.85 2.84 -3.74
CA MET A 158 -0.91 4.24 -3.32
C MET A 158 -2.27 4.86 -3.67
N ALA A 159 -2.77 4.63 -4.88
CA ALA A 159 -4.10 5.10 -5.28
C ALA A 159 -5.23 4.42 -4.49
N ASN A 160 -5.00 3.17 -4.07
CA ASN A 160 -6.00 2.35 -3.40
C ASN A 160 -5.78 2.23 -1.87
N SER A 161 -4.96 3.11 -1.28
CA SER A 161 -4.49 2.96 0.10
C SER A 161 -5.59 3.02 1.15
N SER A 162 -6.63 3.83 0.94
CA SER A 162 -7.77 4.00 1.86
C SER A 162 -8.96 3.08 1.55
N VAL A 163 -8.96 2.46 0.37
CA VAL A 163 -10.00 1.52 -0.09
C VAL A 163 -9.53 0.06 -0.01
N ASP A 164 -8.27 -0.18 0.34
CA ASP A 164 -7.72 -1.51 0.60
C ASP A 164 -8.55 -2.23 1.70
N PRO A 165 -9.25 -3.33 1.36
CA PRO A 165 -10.11 -4.05 2.31
C PRO A 165 -9.32 -4.69 3.46
N LEU A 166 -8.08 -5.13 3.24
CA LEU A 166 -7.25 -5.65 4.33
C LEU A 166 -6.89 -4.54 5.29
N TRP A 167 -6.46 -3.39 4.78
CA TRP A 167 -6.14 -2.25 5.65
C TRP A 167 -7.36 -1.83 6.48
N ARG A 168 -8.55 -1.74 5.87
CA ARG A 168 -9.80 -1.43 6.58
C ARG A 168 -10.10 -2.46 7.67
N ALA A 169 -9.92 -3.76 7.38
CA ALA A 169 -10.10 -4.85 8.34
C ALA A 169 -9.12 -4.76 9.51
N VAL A 170 -7.84 -4.47 9.24
CA VAL A 170 -6.81 -4.29 10.27
C VAL A 170 -7.12 -3.09 11.16
N VAL A 171 -7.45 -1.93 10.59
CA VAL A 171 -7.80 -0.74 11.39
C VAL A 171 -9.00 -1.03 12.28
N ALA A 172 -10.03 -1.69 11.74
CA ALA A 172 -11.21 -2.06 12.50
C ALA A 172 -10.89 -3.07 13.63
N SER A 173 -9.99 -4.02 13.38
CA SER A 173 -9.47 -4.96 14.39
C SER A 173 -8.75 -4.23 15.52
N GLU A 174 -7.84 -3.31 15.22
CA GLU A 174 -7.12 -2.51 16.22
C GLU A 174 -8.08 -1.66 17.07
N VAL A 175 -9.10 -1.06 16.44
CA VAL A 175 -10.16 -0.31 17.14
C VAL A 175 -10.98 -1.24 18.05
N ALA A 176 -11.34 -2.44 17.59
CA ALA A 176 -12.08 -3.40 18.40
C ALA A 176 -11.25 -3.90 19.60
N LEU A 177 -9.94 -4.05 19.44
CA LEU A 177 -9.02 -4.44 20.51
C LEU A 177 -8.81 -3.33 21.55
N THR A 178 -8.82 -2.06 21.15
CA THR A 178 -8.73 -0.91 22.09
C THR A 178 -9.77 0.18 21.76
N PRO A 179 -11.04 -0.03 22.12
CA PRO A 179 -12.11 0.93 21.79
C PRO A 179 -11.91 2.30 22.46
N SER A 180 -11.28 2.33 23.63
CA SER A 180 -10.96 3.57 24.37
C SER A 180 -10.04 4.52 23.60
N ARG A 181 -9.31 4.00 22.60
CA ARG A 181 -8.34 4.74 21.77
C ARG A 181 -8.77 4.92 20.31
N LYS A 182 -10.02 4.57 19.97
CA LYS A 182 -10.55 4.60 18.59
C LYS A 182 -10.09 5.81 17.76
N LYS A 183 -10.26 7.02 18.28
CA LYS A 183 -9.93 8.27 17.55
C LYS A 183 -8.44 8.40 17.23
N GLU A 184 -7.58 7.95 18.14
CA GLU A 184 -6.12 8.03 18.00
C GLU A 184 -5.61 6.98 16.99
N ILE A 185 -6.19 5.78 17.04
CA ILE A 185 -5.91 4.68 16.11
C ILE A 185 -6.28 5.09 14.67
N GLU A 186 -7.52 5.54 14.46
CA GLU A 186 -7.99 5.96 13.14
C GLU A 186 -7.13 7.10 12.58
N ALA A 187 -6.84 8.14 13.38
CA ALA A 187 -6.02 9.26 12.93
C ALA A 187 -4.60 8.83 12.54
N LYS A 188 -3.98 7.93 13.31
CA LYS A 188 -2.64 7.39 13.01
C LYS A 188 -2.60 6.65 11.68
N CYS A 189 -3.58 5.78 11.42
CA CYS A 189 -3.64 4.99 10.19
C CYS A 189 -3.99 5.84 8.96
N LEU A 190 -4.94 6.78 9.11
CA LEU A 190 -5.38 7.67 8.03
C LEU A 190 -4.29 8.64 7.60
N ARG A 191 -3.31 8.94 8.47
CA ARG A 191 -2.22 9.86 8.13
C ARG A 191 -1.40 9.40 6.92
N CYS A 192 -1.18 8.09 6.77
CA CYS A 192 -0.44 7.53 5.64
C CYS A 192 -1.35 6.95 4.54
N HIS A 193 -2.58 6.52 4.88
CA HIS A 193 -3.49 5.88 3.93
C HIS A 193 -4.52 6.81 3.29
N ALA A 194 -4.81 7.97 3.89
CA ALA A 194 -5.68 9.02 3.35
C ALA A 194 -5.07 10.42 3.65
N PRO A 195 -3.80 10.66 3.24
CA PRO A 195 -3.03 11.79 3.74
C PRO A 195 -3.62 13.17 3.39
N MET A 196 -4.20 13.34 2.19
CA MET A 196 -4.80 14.61 1.79
C MET A 196 -5.96 14.98 2.72
N ALA A 197 -6.86 14.02 2.98
CA ALA A 197 -7.98 14.21 3.90
C ALA A 197 -7.49 14.46 5.33
N SER A 198 -6.49 13.69 5.80
CA SER A 198 -5.92 13.84 7.15
C SER A 198 -5.34 15.23 7.36
N VAL A 199 -4.48 15.69 6.45
CA VAL A 199 -3.82 17.00 6.55
C VAL A 199 -4.85 18.13 6.44
N GLU A 200 -5.79 18.06 5.49
CA GLU A 200 -6.84 19.06 5.34
C GLU A 200 -7.68 19.16 6.62
N ALA A 201 -8.07 18.03 7.21
CA ALA A 201 -8.86 18.00 8.44
C ALA A 201 -8.09 18.63 9.60
N GLU A 202 -6.82 18.26 9.79
CA GLU A 202 -5.96 18.82 10.82
C GLU A 202 -5.80 20.34 10.69
N ILE A 203 -5.56 20.85 9.47
CA ILE A 203 -5.45 22.29 9.23
C ILE A 203 -6.76 23.02 9.58
N ASN A 204 -7.90 22.38 9.33
CA ASN A 204 -9.23 22.91 9.64
C ASN A 204 -9.67 22.66 11.10
N GLY A 205 -8.80 22.12 11.96
CA GLY A 205 -9.11 21.84 13.36
C GLY A 205 -10.07 20.66 13.56
N VAL A 206 -10.26 19.83 12.54
CA VAL A 206 -11.11 18.63 12.56
C VAL A 206 -10.24 17.42 12.82
N LYS A 207 -10.66 16.54 13.74
CA LYS A 207 -9.94 15.28 14.00
C LYS A 207 -10.23 14.28 12.88
N PRO A 208 -9.20 13.70 12.23
CA PRO A 208 -9.39 12.61 11.28
C PRO A 208 -10.14 11.45 11.93
N SER A 209 -11.07 10.85 11.19
CA SER A 209 -11.81 9.67 11.64
C SER A 209 -12.30 8.86 10.45
N ARG A 210 -12.51 7.57 10.69
CA ARG A 210 -13.05 6.67 9.68
C ARG A 210 -14.42 7.13 9.19
N ALA A 211 -15.31 7.48 10.11
CA ALA A 211 -16.66 7.93 9.80
C ALA A 211 -16.68 9.13 8.85
N LEU A 212 -15.73 10.06 9.01
CA LEU A 212 -15.64 11.24 8.15
C LEU A 212 -15.02 10.93 6.78
N PHE A 213 -14.04 10.02 6.72
CA PHE A 213 -13.23 9.83 5.52
C PHE A 213 -13.68 8.64 4.66
N LEU A 214 -14.32 7.64 5.23
CA LEU A 214 -14.65 6.39 4.53
C LEU A 214 -16.14 6.07 4.52
N ASP A 215 -16.90 6.58 5.50
CA ASP A 215 -18.31 6.24 5.70
C ASP A 215 -19.24 7.47 5.51
N SER A 216 -18.85 8.42 4.64
CA SER A 216 -19.63 9.62 4.29
C SER A 216 -19.36 10.09 2.87
N ASP A 217 -20.19 11.03 2.36
CA ASP A 217 -19.98 11.69 1.06
C ASP A 217 -19.30 13.07 1.19
N SER A 218 -18.61 13.32 2.31
CA SER A 218 -17.98 14.61 2.58
C SER A 218 -16.84 14.92 1.61
N THR A 219 -16.44 16.19 1.51
CA THR A 219 -15.22 16.59 0.78
C THR A 219 -13.99 15.81 1.25
N TYR A 220 -13.89 15.49 2.55
CA TYR A 220 -12.81 14.66 3.09
C TYR A 220 -12.88 13.23 2.57
N ALA A 221 -14.08 12.67 2.43
CA ALA A 221 -14.24 11.33 1.89
C ALA A 221 -13.81 11.24 0.43
N LYS A 222 -14.12 12.26 -0.38
CA LYS A 222 -13.64 12.36 -1.76
C LYS A 222 -12.10 12.46 -1.85
N LEU A 223 -11.48 13.26 -0.98
CA LEU A 223 -10.02 13.31 -0.86
C LEU A 223 -9.42 11.98 -0.38
N ALA A 224 -10.09 11.30 0.56
CA ALA A 224 -9.63 10.03 1.10
C ALA A 224 -9.72 8.91 0.05
N ALA A 225 -10.77 8.85 -0.75
CA ALA A 225 -10.96 7.87 -1.82
C ALA A 225 -9.88 7.94 -2.92
N ASP A 226 -9.22 9.10 -3.06
CA ASP A 226 -8.09 9.29 -3.97
C ASP A 226 -6.74 8.85 -3.36
N GLY A 227 -6.74 8.32 -2.14
CA GLY A 227 -5.58 7.68 -1.50
C GLY A 227 -4.35 8.59 -1.34
N VAL A 228 -3.16 8.00 -1.53
CA VAL A 228 -1.88 8.73 -1.63
C VAL A 228 -1.72 9.28 -3.04
N SER A 229 -2.27 10.48 -3.26
CA SER A 229 -2.39 11.11 -4.58
C SER A 229 -1.30 12.12 -4.94
N CYS A 230 -1.42 12.72 -6.12
CA CYS A 230 -0.45 13.65 -6.71
C CYS A 230 -0.13 14.81 -5.76
N THR A 231 -1.15 15.44 -5.18
CA THR A 231 -0.98 16.69 -4.43
C THR A 231 -0.53 16.50 -2.99
N VAL A 232 -0.48 15.28 -2.45
CA VAL A 232 0.28 15.04 -1.21
C VAL A 232 1.77 14.99 -1.54
N CYS A 233 2.24 14.03 -2.35
CA CYS A 233 3.66 13.79 -2.57
C CYS A 233 4.36 14.99 -3.20
N HIS A 234 3.71 15.64 -4.17
CA HIS A 234 4.31 16.78 -4.86
C HIS A 234 4.28 18.09 -4.05
N GLN A 235 3.57 18.17 -2.91
CA GLN A 235 3.58 19.37 -2.07
C GLN A 235 4.48 19.27 -0.83
N ILE A 236 5.01 18.07 -0.54
CA ILE A 236 5.97 17.88 0.56
C ILE A 236 7.27 18.62 0.21
N PRO A 237 7.71 19.57 1.06
CA PRO A 237 8.91 20.34 0.79
C PRO A 237 10.15 19.57 1.31
N PRO A 238 11.39 19.98 0.97
CA PRO A 238 12.58 19.22 1.33
C PRO A 238 12.93 19.24 2.82
N GLU A 239 12.40 20.19 3.60
CA GLU A 239 12.79 20.42 4.99
C GLU A 239 12.35 19.24 5.90
N GLY A 240 13.27 18.76 6.75
CA GLY A 240 13.01 17.69 7.74
C GLY A 240 12.88 16.27 7.17
N LEU A 241 13.04 16.08 5.86
CA LEU A 241 12.96 14.76 5.24
C LEU A 241 14.17 13.88 5.61
N GLY A 242 13.91 12.58 5.78
CA GLY A 242 14.95 11.56 5.95
C GLY A 242 15.46 11.36 7.38
N ASP A 243 14.91 12.11 8.34
CA ASP A 243 15.14 11.98 9.77
C ASP A 243 13.83 11.76 10.57
N ASP A 244 13.98 11.57 11.87
CA ASP A 244 12.90 11.20 12.77
C ASP A 244 11.79 12.25 12.85
N THR A 245 12.01 13.49 12.40
CA THR A 245 10.99 14.56 12.40
C THR A 245 9.89 14.34 11.37
N SER A 246 10.19 13.71 10.22
CA SER A 246 9.22 13.48 9.13
C SER A 246 8.63 12.07 9.10
N PHE A 247 9.25 11.11 9.80
CA PHE A 247 8.78 9.73 9.88
C PHE A 247 7.37 9.61 10.48
N SER A 248 6.73 8.45 10.30
CA SER A 248 5.40 8.15 10.84
C SER A 248 4.31 9.12 10.39
N GLY A 249 4.41 9.60 9.15
CA GLY A 249 3.46 10.51 8.53
C GLY A 249 3.65 11.98 8.94
N LYS A 250 4.71 12.34 9.68
CA LYS A 250 4.95 13.72 10.15
C LYS A 250 5.52 14.65 9.07
N PHE A 251 5.30 14.35 7.79
CA PHE A 251 5.64 15.27 6.71
C PHE A 251 4.83 16.55 6.81
N GLU A 252 5.44 17.64 6.36
CA GLU A 252 4.78 18.94 6.21
C GLU A 252 4.26 19.12 4.78
N ILE A 253 3.26 19.98 4.61
CA ILE A 253 2.74 20.37 3.30
C ILE A 253 3.03 21.85 3.07
N GLY A 254 3.70 22.16 1.95
CA GLY A 254 4.07 23.51 1.60
C GLY A 254 2.85 24.42 1.42
N ARG A 255 2.61 25.33 2.37
CA ARG A 255 1.41 26.22 2.41
C ARG A 255 1.38 27.33 1.36
N HIS A 256 2.17 27.21 0.29
CA HIS A 256 2.34 28.24 -0.75
C HIS A 256 1.86 27.79 -2.13
N GLY A 257 1.09 26.70 -2.21
CA GLY A 257 0.58 26.18 -3.48
C GLY A 257 1.69 25.76 -4.45
N LYS A 258 2.84 25.34 -3.95
CA LYS A 258 3.94 24.83 -4.79
C LYS A 258 3.75 23.34 -5.03
N ILE A 259 3.96 22.90 -6.27
CA ILE A 259 4.14 21.47 -6.57
C ILE A 259 5.55 21.24 -7.11
N PHE A 260 6.28 20.33 -6.49
CA PHE A 260 7.68 20.05 -6.76
C PHE A 260 7.86 18.99 -7.84
N GLY A 261 8.79 19.21 -8.75
CA GLY A 261 9.20 18.23 -9.77
C GLY A 261 10.71 18.30 -10.02
N PRO A 262 11.32 17.26 -10.62
CA PRO A 262 12.77 17.16 -10.72
C PRO A 262 13.37 18.03 -11.83
N HIS A 263 12.53 18.64 -12.69
CA HIS A 263 13.01 19.25 -13.91
C HIS A 263 13.06 20.78 -13.83
N ALA A 264 14.20 21.34 -14.22
CA ALA A 264 14.44 22.77 -14.21
C ALA A 264 13.52 23.59 -15.11
N ARG A 265 13.27 24.84 -14.70
CA ARG A 265 12.51 25.85 -15.46
C ARG A 265 11.16 25.29 -15.97
N PRO A 266 10.24 24.91 -15.07
CA PRO A 266 8.91 24.46 -15.47
C PRO A 266 8.13 25.61 -16.14
N PHE A 267 7.32 25.29 -17.14
CA PHE A 267 6.44 26.27 -17.78
C PHE A 267 5.17 26.44 -16.94
N ALA A 268 5.16 27.44 -16.05
CA ALA A 268 4.22 27.49 -14.93
C ALA A 268 2.77 27.84 -15.30
N MET A 269 2.56 28.79 -16.22
CA MET A 269 1.27 29.44 -16.41
C MET A 269 0.09 28.50 -16.71
N PRO A 270 0.21 27.46 -17.56
CA PRO A 270 -0.91 26.54 -17.80
C PRO A 270 -1.31 25.80 -16.54
N MET A 271 -0.35 25.23 -15.79
CA MET A 271 -0.66 24.51 -14.55
C MET A 271 -1.29 25.45 -13.53
N TYR A 272 -0.67 26.61 -13.29
CA TYR A 272 -1.19 27.60 -12.35
C TYR A 272 -2.62 28.04 -12.69
N ARG A 273 -2.94 28.27 -13.96
CA ARG A 273 -4.29 28.67 -14.39
C ARG A 273 -5.34 27.57 -14.22
N HIS A 274 -4.97 26.29 -14.30
CA HIS A 274 -5.92 25.18 -14.19
C HIS A 274 -6.08 24.66 -12.76
N THR A 275 -5.05 24.80 -11.93
CA THR A 275 -5.00 24.15 -10.61
C THR A 275 -4.70 25.09 -9.45
N GLY A 276 -4.23 26.32 -9.72
CA GLY A 276 -3.71 27.23 -8.70
C GLY A 276 -2.30 26.87 -8.19
N TYR A 277 -1.74 25.72 -8.58
CA TYR A 277 -0.40 25.31 -8.16
C TYR A 277 0.69 25.89 -9.05
N VAL A 278 1.79 26.30 -8.43
CA VAL A 278 3.01 26.74 -9.11
C VAL A 278 3.98 25.56 -9.22
N PRO A 279 4.24 25.01 -10.42
CA PRO A 279 5.25 23.98 -10.56
C PRO A 279 6.63 24.56 -10.24
N THR A 280 7.37 23.88 -9.40
CA THR A 280 8.64 24.32 -8.82
C THR A 280 9.66 23.21 -9.01
N GLU A 281 10.84 23.55 -9.52
CA GLU A 281 11.96 22.60 -9.56
C GLU A 281 12.42 22.31 -8.13
N SER A 282 12.56 21.04 -7.77
CA SER A 282 13.32 20.66 -6.58
C SER A 282 13.87 19.23 -6.69
N PRO A 283 15.16 19.00 -6.39
CA PRO A 283 15.78 17.69 -6.53
C PRO A 283 15.31 16.66 -5.47
N HIS A 284 14.73 17.09 -4.35
CA HIS A 284 14.33 16.20 -3.25
C HIS A 284 13.23 15.20 -3.63
N VAL A 285 12.45 15.48 -4.68
CA VAL A 285 11.44 14.53 -5.16
C VAL A 285 12.04 13.24 -5.74
N ARG A 286 13.36 13.22 -5.97
CA ARG A 286 14.13 12.03 -6.37
C ARG A 286 14.90 11.40 -5.21
N LYS A 287 14.67 11.84 -3.97
CA LYS A 287 15.36 11.34 -2.78
C LYS A 287 14.47 10.35 -2.03
N SER A 288 15.08 9.25 -1.58
CA SER A 288 14.45 8.22 -0.75
C SER A 288 13.82 8.82 0.52
N ALA A 289 14.42 9.90 1.04
CA ALA A 289 13.91 10.69 2.15
C ALA A 289 12.46 11.18 1.98
N LEU A 290 11.98 11.39 0.75
CA LEU A 290 10.56 11.71 0.50
C LEU A 290 9.65 10.52 0.80
N CYS A 291 10.05 9.31 0.41
CA CYS A 291 9.30 8.09 0.69
C CYS A 291 9.29 7.75 2.18
N ALA A 292 10.39 8.10 2.88
CA ALA A 292 10.61 7.82 4.29
C ALA A 292 9.51 8.38 5.22
N SER A 293 8.82 9.44 4.81
CA SER A 293 7.77 10.05 5.62
C SER A 293 6.64 9.07 5.96
N CYS A 294 6.25 8.22 5.00
CA CYS A 294 5.25 7.17 5.20
C CYS A 294 5.91 5.78 5.37
N HIS A 295 7.08 5.57 4.79
CA HIS A 295 7.80 4.29 4.78
C HIS A 295 8.88 4.19 5.89
N THR A 296 8.67 4.88 7.00
CA THR A 296 9.31 4.64 8.29
C THR A 296 8.29 4.91 9.39
N LEU A 297 7.63 3.84 9.85
CA LEU A 297 6.49 3.92 10.75
C LEU A 297 6.83 3.30 12.09
N PHE A 298 6.66 4.09 13.15
CA PHE A 298 6.73 3.64 14.52
C PHE A 298 5.33 3.59 15.13
N THR A 299 5.01 2.46 15.77
CA THR A 299 3.82 2.29 16.60
C THR A 299 4.20 2.28 18.06
N HIS A 300 3.28 2.75 18.91
CA HIS A 300 3.44 2.73 20.35
C HIS A 300 2.48 1.70 20.93
N ALA A 301 3.01 0.74 21.67
CA ALA A 301 2.21 -0.34 22.20
C ALA A 301 1.25 0.15 23.30
N LEU A 302 0.05 -0.41 23.29
CA LEU A 302 -1.06 -0.14 24.18
C LEU A 302 -1.44 -1.43 24.91
N ASN A 303 -1.78 -1.31 26.19
CA ASN A 303 -2.49 -2.34 26.94
C ASN A 303 -3.94 -2.47 26.47
N SER A 304 -4.63 -3.53 26.90
CA SER A 304 -6.05 -3.78 26.60
C SER A 304 -6.97 -2.65 27.05
N ASP A 305 -6.65 -1.99 28.16
CA ASP A 305 -7.38 -0.81 28.66
C ASP A 305 -7.08 0.48 27.87
N GLY A 306 -6.09 0.45 26.98
CA GLY A 306 -5.62 1.58 26.19
C GLY A 306 -4.57 2.45 26.87
N THR A 307 -4.03 2.05 28.01
CA THR A 307 -2.85 2.71 28.59
C THR A 307 -1.60 2.38 27.76
N ALA A 308 -0.67 3.33 27.66
CA ALA A 308 0.58 3.10 26.94
C ALA A 308 1.51 2.18 27.74
N THR A 309 2.14 1.22 27.08
CA THR A 309 3.14 0.33 27.72
C THR A 309 4.52 0.98 27.81
N GLY A 310 4.76 2.05 27.05
CA GLY A 310 6.06 2.71 26.91
C GLY A 310 6.95 2.11 25.81
N HIS A 311 6.54 0.99 25.20
CA HIS A 311 7.28 0.37 24.11
C HIS A 311 6.96 1.00 22.76
N THR A 312 7.97 1.02 21.88
CA THR A 312 7.85 1.51 20.51
C THR A 312 8.42 0.47 19.55
N LEU A 313 7.65 0.12 18.53
CA LEU A 313 8.04 -0.84 17.50
C LEU A 313 8.24 -0.12 16.17
N LEU A 314 9.29 -0.48 15.43
CA LEU A 314 9.44 -0.14 14.02
C LEU A 314 8.52 -1.04 13.19
N GLU A 315 7.25 -0.67 13.05
CA GLU A 315 6.24 -1.43 12.29
C GLU A 315 6.62 -1.58 10.81
N GLN A 316 7.12 -0.49 10.22
CA GLN A 316 7.55 -0.47 8.82
C GLN A 316 8.88 0.27 8.71
N GLY A 317 9.93 -0.43 8.31
CA GLY A 317 11.29 0.10 8.28
C GLY A 317 12.03 0.16 6.94
N PRO A 318 11.42 0.07 5.74
CA PRO A 318 12.18 -0.08 4.49
C PRO A 318 13.21 1.03 4.27
N TYR A 319 12.92 2.28 4.62
CA TYR A 319 13.89 3.36 4.45
C TYR A 319 15.07 3.25 5.43
N VAL A 320 14.85 2.92 6.71
CA VAL A 320 15.96 2.76 7.67
C VAL A 320 16.75 1.46 7.44
N GLU A 321 16.09 0.41 6.93
CA GLU A 321 16.73 -0.79 6.39
C GLU A 321 17.62 -0.43 5.19
N TRP A 322 17.12 0.41 4.27
CA TRP A 322 17.88 0.94 3.12
C TRP A 322 19.04 1.85 3.51
N GLN A 323 18.86 2.70 4.53
CA GLN A 323 19.96 3.51 5.07
C GLN A 323 21.13 2.64 5.53
N ASN A 324 20.84 1.42 6.00
CA ASN A 324 21.82 0.42 6.42
C ASN A 324 22.06 -0.64 5.31
N SER A 325 22.33 -0.18 4.09
CA SER A 325 22.65 -1.06 2.95
C SER A 325 23.68 -0.40 2.03
N HIS A 326 24.21 -1.17 1.07
CA HIS A 326 25.04 -0.64 -0.02
C HIS A 326 24.26 0.24 -1.01
N TYR A 327 22.93 0.21 -0.98
CA TYR A 327 22.08 0.98 -1.88
C TYR A 327 21.87 2.43 -1.43
N ASN A 328 22.29 2.79 -0.21
CA ASN A 328 22.12 4.14 0.32
C ASN A 328 22.83 5.20 -0.55
N ASP A 329 22.05 6.03 -1.26
CA ASP A 329 22.51 7.15 -2.10
C ASP A 329 22.47 8.52 -1.38
N GLU A 330 22.06 8.54 -0.12
CA GLU A 330 21.91 9.73 0.74
C GLU A 330 23.07 9.85 1.74
N VAL A 331 24.28 9.52 1.27
CA VAL A 331 25.54 9.65 2.00
C VAL A 331 26.54 10.49 1.18
N PRO A 332 27.57 11.09 1.82
CA PRO A 332 28.55 11.94 1.11
C PRO A 332 29.32 11.24 -0.01
N SER A 333 29.49 9.91 0.09
CA SER A 333 30.18 9.10 -0.91
C SER A 333 29.42 7.79 -1.12
N PRO A 334 28.37 7.81 -1.99
CA PRO A 334 27.61 6.63 -2.32
C PRO A 334 28.47 5.55 -2.98
N GLY A 335 28.18 4.28 -2.70
CA GLY A 335 28.87 3.15 -3.32
C GLY A 335 28.46 2.93 -4.78
N GLU A 336 29.13 2.01 -5.47
CA GLU A 336 28.84 1.66 -6.87
C GLU A 336 27.40 1.16 -7.09
N HIS A 337 26.81 0.51 -6.09
CA HIS A 337 25.45 -0.02 -6.12
C HIS A 337 24.40 0.91 -5.52
N ALA A 338 24.75 2.18 -5.24
CA ALA A 338 23.81 3.13 -4.66
C ALA A 338 22.63 3.40 -5.60
N ALA A 339 21.41 3.37 -5.04
CA ALA A 339 20.17 3.63 -5.76
C ALA A 339 19.12 4.17 -4.79
N SER A 340 18.40 5.21 -5.22
CA SER A 340 17.27 5.74 -4.47
C SER A 340 16.06 4.79 -4.53
N CYS A 341 15.08 4.98 -3.64
CA CYS A 341 13.80 4.27 -3.73
C CYS A 341 13.15 4.45 -5.11
N GLN A 342 13.25 5.65 -5.68
CA GLN A 342 12.67 6.00 -6.97
C GLN A 342 13.35 5.27 -8.13
N ASP A 343 14.66 5.01 -8.06
CA ASP A 343 15.38 4.34 -9.16
C ASP A 343 14.83 2.93 -9.42
N CYS A 344 14.42 2.21 -8.36
CA CYS A 344 13.82 0.89 -8.46
C CYS A 344 12.28 0.92 -8.61
N HIS A 345 11.59 1.73 -7.81
CA HIS A 345 10.12 1.70 -7.72
C HIS A 345 9.42 2.64 -8.70
N MET A 346 10.13 3.61 -9.27
CA MET A 346 9.65 4.55 -10.28
C MET A 346 10.60 4.60 -11.49
N PRO A 347 10.79 3.46 -12.18
CA PRO A 347 11.85 3.32 -13.18
C PRO A 347 11.73 4.40 -14.26
N THR A 348 12.89 4.94 -14.65
CA THR A 348 13.01 5.98 -15.67
C THR A 348 13.22 5.41 -17.07
N ALA A 349 13.22 4.08 -17.17
CA ALA A 349 13.24 3.32 -18.41
C ALA A 349 11.86 2.76 -18.76
N ASP A 350 11.60 2.60 -20.05
CA ASP A 350 10.42 1.94 -20.59
C ASP A 350 10.44 0.42 -20.33
N LEU A 351 9.42 -0.29 -20.82
CA LEU A 351 9.32 -1.74 -20.62
C LEU A 351 10.38 -2.55 -21.38
N ASP A 352 11.08 -1.92 -22.32
CA ASP A 352 12.16 -2.52 -23.12
C ASP A 352 13.55 -2.10 -22.58
N GLY A 353 13.60 -1.33 -21.49
CA GLY A 353 14.83 -0.88 -20.85
C GLY A 353 15.43 0.41 -21.42
N ASN A 354 14.74 1.12 -22.34
CA ASN A 354 15.26 2.37 -22.88
C ASN A 354 14.89 3.57 -22.00
N PRO A 355 15.78 4.57 -21.82
CA PRO A 355 15.45 5.79 -21.09
C PRO A 355 14.23 6.51 -21.66
N ILE A 356 13.32 6.92 -20.78
CA ILE A 356 12.10 7.64 -21.17
C ILE A 356 12.41 9.13 -21.34
N LYS A 357 12.14 9.62 -22.55
CA LYS A 357 12.23 11.04 -22.90
C LYS A 357 10.90 11.51 -23.49
N THR A 358 10.14 12.27 -22.72
CA THR A 358 8.78 12.66 -23.13
C THR A 358 8.38 14.05 -22.66
N ARG A 359 7.37 14.65 -23.30
CA ARG A 359 6.76 15.89 -22.79
C ARG A 359 5.96 15.53 -21.55
N ILE A 360 6.16 16.28 -20.47
CA ILE A 360 5.60 15.98 -19.14
C ILE A 360 4.11 16.31 -19.00
N ALA A 361 3.49 16.91 -20.02
CA ALA A 361 2.07 17.23 -20.06
C ALA A 361 1.60 17.42 -21.50
N ARG A 362 0.28 17.24 -21.70
CA ARG A 362 -0.48 17.66 -22.89
C ARG A 362 -1.42 18.82 -22.52
N ASN A 363 -2.08 19.41 -23.50
CA ASN A 363 -3.17 20.34 -23.22
C ASN A 363 -4.47 19.58 -22.82
N PRO A 364 -5.44 20.25 -22.17
CA PRO A 364 -6.71 19.63 -21.77
C PRO A 364 -7.49 18.99 -22.92
N HIS A 365 -7.41 19.55 -24.13
CA HIS A 365 -8.09 19.07 -25.33
C HIS A 365 -7.44 17.82 -25.97
N GLY A 366 -6.39 17.26 -25.38
CA GLY A 366 -5.81 16.01 -25.86
C GLY A 366 -4.66 16.15 -26.84
N PHE A 367 -4.16 17.35 -27.09
CA PHE A 367 -3.07 17.58 -28.05
C PHE A 367 -1.77 17.96 -27.35
N ASP A 368 -0.65 17.74 -28.05
CA ASP A 368 0.64 18.27 -27.61
C ASP A 368 0.54 19.79 -27.39
N PHE A 369 1.20 20.28 -26.35
CA PHE A 369 1.33 21.71 -26.10
C PHE A 369 2.72 22.16 -26.61
N PRO A 370 2.83 22.83 -27.78
CA PRO A 370 4.10 23.03 -28.46
C PRO A 370 5.22 23.71 -27.65
N PRO A 371 4.93 24.63 -26.69
CA PRO A 371 5.96 25.20 -25.83
C PRO A 371 6.69 24.17 -24.94
N LEU A 372 6.08 23.01 -24.68
CA LEU A 372 6.73 21.95 -23.91
C LEU A 372 7.69 21.14 -24.78
N ARG A 373 8.91 20.98 -24.27
CA ARG A 373 9.94 20.12 -24.84
C ARG A 373 10.00 18.80 -24.06
N PRO A 374 10.37 17.68 -24.72
CA PRO A 374 10.63 16.43 -24.02
C PRO A 374 11.68 16.60 -22.90
N ARG A 375 11.51 15.88 -21.80
CA ARG A 375 12.39 15.91 -20.63
C ARG A 375 12.80 14.50 -20.24
N GLU A 376 13.99 14.40 -19.65
CA GLU A 376 14.56 13.19 -19.05
C GLU A 376 15.34 13.61 -17.77
N PRO A 377 15.47 12.72 -16.78
CA PRO A 377 14.81 11.43 -16.66
C PRO A 377 13.31 11.56 -16.33
N PHE A 378 12.46 10.66 -16.83
CA PHE A 378 11.02 10.66 -16.54
C PHE A 378 10.62 9.39 -15.77
N GLY A 379 10.22 9.52 -14.51
CA GLY A 379 9.87 8.38 -13.65
C GLY A 379 8.44 7.87 -13.88
N ARG A 380 8.29 6.56 -14.06
CA ARG A 380 6.98 5.90 -14.18
C ARG A 380 6.29 5.78 -12.83
N HIS A 381 5.09 6.34 -12.69
CA HIS A 381 4.32 6.32 -11.45
C HIS A 381 3.53 5.00 -11.27
N GLY A 382 4.19 3.87 -11.52
CA GLY A 382 3.63 2.53 -11.33
C GLY A 382 3.92 1.93 -9.94
N PHE A 383 4.87 2.50 -9.18
CA PHE A 383 5.19 2.13 -7.81
C PHE A 383 5.28 0.61 -7.59
N LEU A 384 6.16 -0.04 -8.35
CA LEU A 384 6.27 -1.51 -8.41
C LEU A 384 6.51 -2.09 -7.02
N GLY A 385 5.82 -3.16 -6.66
CA GLY A 385 5.92 -3.79 -5.35
C GLY A 385 5.41 -5.23 -5.36
N ALA A 386 5.33 -5.83 -4.18
CA ALA A 386 5.07 -7.27 -4.07
C ALA A 386 3.59 -7.65 -3.86
N ASN A 387 2.69 -6.68 -3.64
CA ASN A 387 1.30 -6.95 -3.23
C ASN A 387 0.36 -7.28 -4.41
N THR A 388 0.70 -8.32 -5.18
CA THR A 388 -0.11 -8.78 -6.32
C THR A 388 -1.47 -9.33 -5.88
N LEU A 389 -1.55 -9.90 -4.68
CA LEU A 389 -2.79 -10.40 -4.09
C LEU A 389 -3.82 -9.28 -3.92
N MET A 390 -3.45 -8.17 -3.26
CA MET A 390 -4.40 -7.08 -3.03
C MET A 390 -4.79 -6.37 -4.32
N LEU A 391 -3.85 -6.21 -5.26
CA LEU A 391 -4.17 -5.70 -6.59
C LEU A 391 -5.18 -6.60 -7.33
N SER A 392 -5.10 -7.92 -7.14
CA SER A 392 -6.06 -8.87 -7.72
C SER A 392 -7.43 -8.77 -7.04
N ILE A 393 -7.48 -8.65 -5.71
CA ILE A 393 -8.74 -8.40 -4.97
C ILE A 393 -9.40 -7.10 -5.44
N LEU A 394 -8.63 -6.01 -5.56
CA LEU A 394 -9.13 -4.72 -6.03
C LEU A 394 -9.64 -4.79 -7.47
N ARG A 395 -8.90 -5.47 -8.36
CA ARG A 395 -9.34 -5.74 -9.74
C ARG A 395 -10.69 -6.47 -9.78
N ASP A 396 -10.84 -7.50 -8.96
CA ASP A 396 -12.05 -8.34 -8.94
C ASP A 396 -13.23 -7.65 -8.23
N SER A 397 -12.95 -6.56 -7.51
CA SER A 397 -13.95 -5.70 -6.87
C SER A 397 -14.40 -4.54 -7.78
N VAL A 398 -13.84 -4.40 -8.99
CA VAL A 398 -14.30 -3.41 -9.96
C VAL A 398 -15.74 -3.73 -10.38
N GLY A 399 -16.66 -2.79 -10.17
CA GLY A 399 -18.06 -2.96 -10.53
C GLY A 399 -18.27 -3.21 -12.04
N ALA A 400 -19.38 -3.87 -12.39
CA ALA A 400 -19.67 -4.29 -13.77
C ALA A 400 -19.64 -3.13 -14.81
N ALA A 401 -19.99 -1.92 -14.38
CA ALA A 401 -20.07 -0.73 -15.23
C ALA A 401 -18.69 -0.21 -15.71
N ASP A 402 -17.61 -0.48 -14.98
CA ASP A 402 -16.26 0.07 -15.23
C ASP A 402 -15.24 -1.01 -15.70
N SER A 403 -15.74 -2.20 -16.01
CA SER A 403 -14.97 -3.44 -15.83
C SER A 403 -13.84 -3.69 -16.83
N THR A 404 -14.04 -3.64 -18.15
CA THR A 404 -13.02 -4.21 -19.07
C THR A 404 -11.70 -3.43 -19.10
N GLN A 405 -11.75 -2.10 -19.25
CA GLN A 405 -10.52 -1.31 -19.36
C GLN A 405 -9.78 -1.22 -18.02
N GLN A 406 -10.51 -1.08 -16.91
CA GLN A 406 -9.90 -0.98 -15.59
C GLN A 406 -9.26 -2.32 -15.18
N VAL A 407 -9.95 -3.45 -15.43
CA VAL A 407 -9.40 -4.79 -15.22
C VAL A 407 -8.12 -5.00 -16.03
N ALA A 408 -8.08 -4.55 -17.30
CA ALA A 408 -6.88 -4.64 -18.13
C ALA A 408 -5.69 -3.84 -17.56
N LYS A 409 -5.94 -2.65 -16.98
CA LYS A 409 -4.89 -1.84 -16.32
C LYS A 409 -4.36 -2.52 -15.06
N PHE A 410 -5.24 -3.11 -14.24
CA PHE A 410 -4.83 -3.88 -13.07
C PHE A 410 -4.00 -5.11 -13.47
N ASN A 411 -4.43 -5.87 -14.47
CA ASN A 411 -3.67 -7.01 -14.99
C ASN A 411 -2.27 -6.58 -15.44
N THR A 412 -2.16 -5.46 -16.16
CA THR A 412 -0.86 -4.89 -16.55
C THR A 412 0.02 -4.57 -15.34
N SER A 413 -0.55 -3.99 -14.27
CA SER A 413 0.21 -3.63 -13.06
C SER A 413 0.64 -4.87 -12.26
N ILE A 414 -0.22 -5.89 -12.20
CA ILE A 414 0.06 -7.18 -11.56
C ILE A 414 1.18 -7.90 -12.31
N GLU A 415 1.12 -7.96 -13.64
CA GLU A 415 2.16 -8.57 -14.48
C GLU A 415 3.51 -7.86 -14.34
N GLN A 416 3.52 -6.52 -14.33
CA GLN A 416 4.73 -5.75 -14.10
C GLN A 416 5.31 -5.99 -12.69
N SER A 417 4.46 -6.11 -11.67
CA SER A 417 4.87 -6.45 -10.32
C SER A 417 5.47 -7.86 -10.25
N ARG A 418 4.87 -8.86 -10.90
CA ARG A 418 5.42 -10.22 -11.00
C ARG A 418 6.77 -10.26 -11.69
N LYS A 419 6.91 -9.55 -12.81
CA LYS A 419 8.20 -9.44 -13.51
C LYS A 419 9.27 -8.80 -12.63
N PHE A 420 8.92 -7.72 -11.92
CA PHE A 420 9.82 -7.07 -10.97
C PHE A 420 10.27 -8.01 -9.84
N LEU A 421 9.32 -8.78 -9.28
CA LEU A 421 9.60 -9.80 -8.28
C LEU A 421 10.57 -10.88 -8.79
N GLN A 422 10.36 -11.35 -10.02
CA GLN A 422 11.14 -12.43 -10.62
C GLN A 422 12.53 -12.00 -11.08
N GLU A 423 12.70 -10.75 -11.51
CA GLU A 423 13.95 -10.30 -12.15
C GLU A 423 14.85 -9.45 -11.25
N LYS A 424 14.29 -8.80 -10.22
CA LYS A 424 14.98 -7.72 -9.48
C LYS A 424 14.98 -7.90 -7.95
N THR A 425 14.34 -8.93 -7.41
CA THR A 425 14.14 -9.04 -5.96
C THR A 425 15.12 -10.00 -5.28
N ALA A 426 15.26 -11.22 -5.80
CA ALA A 426 16.11 -12.23 -5.19
C ALA A 426 16.59 -13.28 -6.21
N SER A 427 17.62 -14.04 -5.83
CA SER A 427 18.03 -15.26 -6.52
C SER A 427 18.13 -16.43 -5.56
N ILE A 428 18.09 -17.64 -6.09
CA ILE A 428 18.37 -18.88 -5.36
C ILE A 428 19.37 -19.73 -6.14
N THR A 429 20.31 -20.33 -5.45
CA THR A 429 21.34 -21.20 -6.04
C THR A 429 21.49 -22.46 -5.22
N ILE A 430 21.63 -23.61 -5.89
CA ILE A 430 22.04 -24.87 -5.27
C ILE A 430 23.57 -24.93 -5.29
N SER A 431 24.21 -24.35 -4.28
CA SER A 431 25.66 -24.13 -4.22
C SER A 431 26.42 -25.46 -4.14
N ASN A 432 25.87 -26.42 -3.39
CA ASN A 432 26.40 -27.77 -3.27
C ASN A 432 25.27 -28.80 -3.35
N ALA A 433 25.56 -29.96 -3.94
CA ALA A 433 24.65 -31.10 -3.92
C ALA A 433 25.45 -32.39 -4.08
N THR A 434 25.53 -33.17 -3.01
CA THR A 434 26.36 -34.38 -2.94
C THR A 434 25.58 -35.56 -2.42
N LEU A 435 25.59 -36.66 -3.17
CA LEU A 435 25.07 -37.94 -2.72
C LEU A 435 26.20 -38.73 -2.05
N LYS A 436 26.05 -39.04 -0.76
CA LYS A 436 26.98 -39.85 0.03
C LYS A 436 26.21 -40.78 0.96
N ASP A 437 26.56 -42.06 0.99
CA ASP A 437 25.99 -43.05 1.93
C ASP A 437 24.43 -43.05 1.95
N ARG A 438 23.81 -42.93 0.76
CA ARG A 438 22.35 -42.80 0.55
C ARG A 438 21.71 -41.56 1.18
N GLN A 439 22.50 -40.55 1.53
CA GLN A 439 22.02 -39.22 1.89
C GLN A 439 22.41 -38.22 0.80
N LEU A 440 21.42 -37.44 0.36
CA LEU A 440 21.63 -36.33 -0.53
C LEU A 440 21.71 -35.05 0.32
N GLU A 441 22.90 -34.48 0.38
CA GLU A 441 23.17 -33.22 1.07
C GLU A 441 23.14 -32.08 0.05
N ILE A 442 22.33 -31.06 0.30
CA ILE A 442 22.04 -29.97 -0.62
C ILE A 442 22.19 -28.65 0.13
N ASP A 443 23.08 -27.77 -0.33
CA ASP A 443 23.19 -26.42 0.23
C ASP A 443 22.50 -25.43 -0.72
N VAL A 444 21.58 -24.65 -0.17
CA VAL A 444 20.73 -23.71 -0.90
C VAL A 444 20.99 -22.30 -0.41
N LEU A 445 21.54 -21.46 -1.29
CA LEU A 445 21.83 -20.05 -1.01
C LEU A 445 20.71 -19.17 -1.60
N VAL A 446 20.10 -18.33 -0.76
CA VAL A 446 19.18 -17.27 -1.17
C VAL A 446 19.90 -15.93 -1.08
N THR A 447 19.80 -15.11 -2.13
CA THR A 447 20.42 -13.78 -2.18
C THR A 447 19.34 -12.71 -2.31
N ASN A 448 19.41 -11.68 -1.49
CA ASN A 448 18.53 -10.52 -1.51
C ASN A 448 19.14 -9.39 -2.35
N PHE A 449 18.44 -8.98 -3.41
CA PHE A 449 18.82 -7.83 -4.25
C PHE A 449 18.08 -6.54 -3.86
N ALA A 450 17.12 -6.60 -2.95
CA ALA A 450 16.47 -5.41 -2.46
C ALA A 450 17.41 -4.60 -1.54
N GLY A 451 17.30 -3.28 -1.60
CA GLY A 451 18.04 -2.38 -0.71
C GLY A 451 17.56 -2.40 0.74
N HIS A 452 16.48 -3.09 1.05
CA HIS A 452 15.90 -3.25 2.38
C HIS A 452 15.78 -4.74 2.73
N LYS A 453 15.22 -5.08 3.90
CA LYS A 453 14.99 -6.50 4.22
C LYS A 453 14.03 -7.15 3.22
N LEU A 454 14.11 -8.45 3.03
CA LEU A 454 13.20 -9.22 2.17
C LEU A 454 12.46 -10.29 2.99
N PRO A 455 11.12 -10.21 3.10
CA PRO A 455 10.24 -9.11 2.66
C PRO A 455 10.24 -7.92 3.63
N THR A 456 10.29 -6.66 3.17
CA THR A 456 10.25 -5.49 4.05
C THR A 456 8.82 -5.12 4.50
N ALA A 457 8.75 -4.19 5.46
CA ALA A 457 7.57 -3.53 5.99
C ALA A 457 6.58 -4.47 6.71
N TYR A 458 5.30 -4.40 6.34
CA TYR A 458 4.19 -4.90 7.13
C TYR A 458 4.35 -6.38 7.56
N PRO A 459 4.19 -6.71 8.87
CA PRO A 459 4.51 -8.02 9.45
C PRO A 459 3.44 -9.10 9.18
N SER A 460 2.82 -9.07 8.00
CA SER A 460 2.00 -10.16 7.45
C SER A 460 2.74 -10.97 6.38
N ARG A 461 3.84 -10.41 5.86
CA ARG A 461 4.54 -10.88 4.67
C ARG A 461 5.55 -11.96 5.04
N ARG A 462 5.70 -12.93 4.15
CA ARG A 462 6.72 -13.97 4.30
C ARG A 462 7.38 -14.34 2.97
N VAL A 463 8.62 -14.78 3.07
CA VAL A 463 9.34 -15.48 2.01
C VAL A 463 9.76 -16.84 2.56
N TRP A 464 9.76 -17.89 1.75
CA TRP A 464 10.28 -19.19 2.17
C TRP A 464 10.96 -19.93 1.02
N ILE A 465 11.75 -20.94 1.38
CA ILE A 465 12.35 -21.85 0.43
C ILE A 465 11.45 -23.07 0.25
N ARG A 466 11.03 -23.34 -0.99
CA ARG A 466 10.46 -24.62 -1.39
C ARG A 466 11.55 -25.47 -2.04
N LEU A 467 11.80 -26.67 -1.52
CA LEU A 467 12.74 -27.62 -2.10
C LEU A 467 12.03 -28.94 -2.41
N CYS A 468 12.18 -29.42 -3.63
CA CYS A 468 11.63 -30.69 -4.10
C CYS A 468 12.75 -31.54 -4.71
N VAL A 469 12.80 -32.81 -4.33
CA VAL A 469 13.71 -33.82 -4.88
C VAL A 469 12.88 -34.91 -5.53
N GLU A 470 13.12 -35.17 -6.80
CA GLU A 470 12.51 -36.25 -7.58
C GLU A 470 13.57 -37.28 -7.97
N ASP A 471 13.17 -38.55 -8.04
CA ASP A 471 14.05 -39.64 -8.48
C ASP A 471 14.03 -39.83 -10.01
N ALA A 472 14.75 -40.83 -10.52
CA ALA A 472 14.85 -41.12 -11.95
C ALA A 472 13.51 -41.43 -12.63
N ASN A 473 12.50 -41.87 -11.87
CA ASN A 473 11.15 -42.17 -12.39
C ASN A 473 10.22 -40.94 -12.32
N GLY A 474 10.71 -39.82 -11.77
CA GLY A 474 9.90 -38.63 -11.50
C GLY A 474 9.05 -38.75 -10.23
N GLU A 475 9.33 -39.70 -9.34
CA GLU A 475 8.64 -39.78 -8.05
C GLU A 475 9.26 -38.82 -7.02
N THR A 476 8.42 -38.10 -6.27
CA THR A 476 8.88 -37.24 -5.17
C THR A 476 9.55 -38.09 -4.08
N VAL A 477 10.84 -37.82 -3.85
CA VAL A 477 11.63 -38.38 -2.75
C VAL A 477 11.48 -37.54 -1.50
N PHE A 478 11.50 -36.22 -1.66
CA PHE A 478 11.43 -35.26 -0.56
C PHE A 478 10.83 -33.95 -1.03
N VAL A 479 10.01 -33.34 -0.18
CA VAL A 479 9.55 -31.97 -0.37
C VAL A 479 9.48 -31.24 0.97
N SER A 480 9.95 -29.99 1.00
CA SER A 480 9.80 -29.06 2.12
C SER A 480 9.34 -27.71 1.57
N GLY A 481 8.45 -27.03 2.31
CA GLY A 481 7.87 -25.76 1.89
C GLY A 481 6.85 -25.88 0.77
N ASP A 482 6.26 -27.06 0.57
CA ASP A 482 5.14 -27.23 -0.36
C ASP A 482 3.89 -26.52 0.17
N TYR A 483 2.91 -26.27 -0.69
CA TYR A 483 1.71 -25.53 -0.30
C TYR A 483 0.46 -26.05 -1.00
N ASP A 484 -0.70 -25.81 -0.39
CA ASP A 484 -2.00 -26.16 -0.94
C ASP A 484 -2.57 -25.11 -1.90
N ASP A 485 -3.80 -25.32 -2.37
CA ASP A 485 -4.50 -24.41 -3.27
C ASP A 485 -4.82 -23.04 -2.65
N ARG A 486 -4.72 -22.91 -1.33
CA ARG A 486 -4.85 -21.67 -0.56
C ARG A 486 -3.51 -21.07 -0.14
N GLY A 487 -2.39 -21.59 -0.67
CA GLY A 487 -1.06 -21.07 -0.37
C GLY A 487 -0.62 -21.28 1.09
N ARG A 488 -1.20 -22.26 1.78
CA ARG A 488 -0.81 -22.65 3.14
C ARG A 488 0.24 -23.75 3.05
N ILE A 489 1.28 -23.68 3.87
CA ILE A 489 2.41 -24.60 3.80
C ILE A 489 2.02 -25.96 4.41
N VAL A 490 2.31 -27.02 3.65
CA VAL A 490 1.97 -28.41 3.98
C VAL A 490 3.22 -29.31 3.98
N ASP A 491 3.13 -30.46 4.64
CA ASP A 491 4.14 -31.51 4.54
C ASP A 491 3.99 -32.37 3.26
N ASP A 492 4.81 -33.41 3.17
CA ASP A 492 4.83 -34.38 2.07
C ASP A 492 3.59 -35.29 2.03
N GLN A 493 2.80 -35.36 3.11
CA GLN A 493 1.48 -35.99 3.15
C GLN A 493 0.33 -34.97 2.91
N LYS A 494 0.67 -33.76 2.45
CA LYS A 494 -0.28 -32.66 2.20
C LYS A 494 -1.06 -32.24 3.44
N GLN A 495 -0.53 -32.49 4.64
CA GLN A 495 -1.14 -32.02 5.88
C GLN A 495 -0.63 -30.62 6.21
N LEU A 496 -1.53 -29.77 6.71
CA LEU A 496 -1.22 -28.41 7.11
C LEU A 496 -0.23 -28.39 8.28
N LEU A 497 0.87 -27.64 8.14
CA LEU A 497 1.86 -27.55 9.20
C LEU A 497 1.31 -26.76 10.41
N PRO A 498 1.64 -27.16 11.67
CA PRO A 498 1.06 -26.53 12.85
C PRO A 498 1.26 -25.02 12.95
N PHE A 499 2.40 -24.50 12.47
CA PHE A 499 2.70 -23.07 12.51
C PHE A 499 1.82 -22.22 11.57
N GLU A 500 1.06 -22.84 10.66
CA GLU A 500 0.10 -22.13 9.79
C GLU A 500 -1.24 -21.86 10.47
N GLN A 501 -1.51 -22.52 11.60
CA GLN A 501 -2.78 -22.42 12.30
C GLN A 501 -2.75 -21.27 13.32
N ALA A 502 -3.91 -20.64 13.52
CA ALA A 502 -4.05 -19.63 14.56
C ALA A 502 -3.85 -20.26 15.95
N GLY A 503 -3.03 -19.63 16.80
CA GLY A 503 -2.56 -20.20 18.06
C GLY A 503 -1.50 -21.31 17.91
N GLY A 504 -1.05 -21.61 16.68
CA GLY A 504 0.01 -22.58 16.43
C GLY A 504 1.38 -22.12 16.94
N PRO A 505 2.40 -23.01 16.95
CA PRO A 505 3.76 -22.63 17.32
C PRO A 505 4.36 -21.67 16.28
N GLN A 506 5.36 -20.90 16.67
CA GLN A 506 6.16 -20.12 15.73
C GLN A 506 7.13 -21.05 14.98
N SER A 507 7.32 -20.82 13.67
CA SER A 507 8.40 -21.50 12.93
C SER A 507 9.76 -20.93 13.33
N ALA A 508 10.67 -21.81 13.75
CA ALA A 508 12.06 -21.44 14.05
C ALA A 508 12.86 -21.15 12.78
N HIS A 509 13.90 -20.33 12.89
CA HIS A 509 14.91 -20.20 11.84
C HIS A 509 15.61 -21.56 11.65
N GLN A 510 15.73 -22.03 10.40
CA GLN A 510 16.31 -23.32 10.04
C GLN A 510 17.68 -23.11 9.38
N THR A 511 18.72 -23.70 9.96
CA THR A 511 20.05 -23.82 9.33
C THR A 511 20.21 -25.17 8.60
N GLU A 512 19.50 -26.21 9.08
CA GLU A 512 19.47 -27.54 8.50
C GLU A 512 18.04 -28.12 8.50
N ILE A 513 17.61 -28.67 7.37
CA ILE A 513 16.29 -29.29 7.17
C ILE A 513 16.47 -30.77 6.82
N ARG A 514 15.82 -31.65 7.60
CA ARG A 514 15.83 -33.11 7.40
C ARG A 514 14.44 -33.70 7.18
N LYS A 515 13.40 -32.95 7.52
CA LYS A 515 12.01 -33.40 7.47
C LYS A 515 11.16 -32.41 6.67
N SER A 516 10.14 -32.91 5.99
CA SER A 516 9.14 -32.11 5.26
C SER A 516 8.42 -31.09 6.14
N THR A 517 8.32 -31.38 7.45
CA THR A 517 7.71 -30.50 8.46
C THR A 517 8.59 -29.33 8.90
N GLN A 518 9.86 -29.30 8.48
CA GLN A 518 10.78 -28.17 8.71
C GLN A 518 10.86 -27.33 7.42
N VAL A 519 10.67 -26.01 7.56
CA VAL A 519 10.67 -25.08 6.43
C VAL A 519 11.39 -23.81 6.83
N GLN A 520 12.33 -23.34 6.02
CA GLN A 520 12.96 -22.04 6.23
C GLN A 520 12.01 -20.93 5.76
N ILE A 521 11.49 -20.16 6.72
CA ILE A 521 10.57 -19.06 6.50
C ILE A 521 11.20 -17.77 7.02
N TYR A 522 11.40 -16.82 6.13
CA TYR A 522 11.83 -15.44 6.37
C TYR A 522 10.61 -14.55 6.61
N GLU A 523 10.42 -14.16 7.85
CA GLU A 523 9.24 -13.40 8.31
C GLU A 523 9.58 -12.61 9.57
N SER A 524 8.68 -11.70 9.93
CA SER A 524 8.70 -11.04 11.23
C SER A 524 7.50 -11.47 12.05
N VAL A 525 7.74 -11.88 13.30
CA VAL A 525 6.71 -12.24 14.27
C VAL A 525 6.86 -11.31 15.47
N MET A 526 5.78 -10.62 15.81
CA MET A 526 5.76 -9.64 16.88
C MET A 526 5.44 -10.30 18.22
N ALA A 527 5.89 -9.69 19.31
CA ALA A 527 5.45 -10.00 20.66
C ALA A 527 4.92 -8.75 21.37
N ASP A 528 3.98 -8.94 22.28
CA ASP A 528 3.48 -7.91 23.18
C ASP A 528 4.48 -7.57 24.30
N SER A 529 4.08 -6.70 25.22
CA SER A 529 4.93 -6.29 26.36
C SER A 529 5.20 -7.42 27.38
N HIS A 530 4.47 -8.53 27.31
CA HIS A 530 4.67 -9.71 28.17
C HIS A 530 5.54 -10.78 27.49
N GLY A 531 5.88 -10.59 26.20
CA GLY A 531 6.64 -11.56 25.41
C GLY A 531 5.78 -12.58 24.68
N GLU A 532 4.45 -12.43 24.72
CA GLU A 532 3.51 -13.32 24.03
C GLU A 532 3.36 -12.91 22.57
N THR A 533 3.24 -13.88 21.66
CA THR A 533 3.09 -13.61 20.22
C THR A 533 1.87 -12.72 19.95
N SER A 534 2.06 -11.63 19.19
CA SER A 534 1.00 -10.69 18.83
C SER A 534 0.85 -10.58 17.31
N TYR A 535 -0.40 -10.46 16.86
CA TYR A 535 -0.78 -10.11 15.49
C TYR A 535 -1.40 -8.71 15.38
N SER A 536 -1.51 -7.99 16.51
CA SER A 536 -1.91 -6.58 16.56
C SER A 536 -0.68 -5.68 16.61
N LEU A 537 -0.65 -4.68 15.74
CA LEU A 537 0.41 -3.68 15.61
C LEU A 537 0.48 -2.77 16.84
N LEU A 538 -0.67 -2.52 17.48
CA LEU A 538 -0.77 -1.67 18.67
C LEU A 538 -0.66 -2.46 19.97
N ARG A 539 -0.59 -3.79 19.92
CA ARG A 539 -0.13 -4.62 21.06
C ARG A 539 1.35 -4.90 21.01
N ALA A 540 1.94 -4.89 19.82
CA ALA A 540 3.32 -5.30 19.60
C ALA A 540 4.34 -4.32 20.21
N ALA A 541 5.16 -4.83 21.11
CA ALA A 541 6.22 -4.11 21.82
C ALA A 541 7.62 -4.38 21.24
N GLN A 542 7.83 -5.55 20.63
CA GLN A 542 9.09 -6.00 20.06
C GLN A 542 8.88 -7.06 18.98
N TYR A 543 9.93 -7.40 18.24
CA TYR A 543 9.95 -8.59 17.39
C TYR A 543 10.45 -9.79 18.20
N GLN A 544 9.64 -10.83 18.29
CA GLN A 544 10.03 -12.14 18.81
C GLN A 544 10.95 -12.87 17.81
N LYS A 545 10.66 -12.69 16.53
CA LYS A 545 11.47 -13.13 15.39
C LYS A 545 11.45 -12.05 14.32
N ASP A 546 12.60 -11.76 13.75
CA ASP A 546 12.76 -10.98 12.54
C ASP A 546 13.98 -11.55 11.82
N ASN A 547 13.77 -12.66 11.11
CA ASN A 547 14.80 -13.28 10.27
C ASN A 547 14.62 -12.89 8.80
N ARG A 548 13.91 -11.80 8.49
CA ARG A 548 13.75 -11.32 7.12
C ARG A 548 15.15 -11.07 6.55
N LEU A 549 15.40 -11.55 5.32
CA LEU A 549 16.73 -11.51 4.71
C LEU A 549 17.28 -10.08 4.72
N LEU A 550 18.49 -9.89 5.25
CA LEU A 550 19.10 -8.57 5.36
C LEU A 550 19.47 -8.02 3.97
N PRO A 551 19.46 -6.69 3.77
CA PRO A 551 20.01 -6.12 2.55
C PRO A 551 21.53 -6.29 2.49
N ALA A 552 22.08 -6.33 1.28
CA ALA A 552 23.53 -6.33 1.09
C ALA A 552 24.15 -5.08 1.72
N GLY A 553 25.22 -5.26 2.50
CA GLY A 553 25.91 -4.16 3.17
C GLY A 553 25.34 -3.74 4.53
N TRP A 554 24.35 -4.47 5.06
CA TRP A 554 23.89 -4.27 6.43
C TRP A 554 25.02 -4.42 7.43
N ARG A 555 25.09 -3.52 8.41
CA ARG A 555 26.04 -3.58 9.52
C ARG A 555 25.37 -3.35 10.87
N SER A 556 25.82 -4.09 11.87
CA SER A 556 25.36 -3.94 13.27
C SER A 556 25.82 -2.63 13.90
N ASP A 557 26.97 -2.09 13.48
CA ASP A 557 27.57 -0.86 13.99
C ASP A 557 27.03 0.43 13.33
N HIS A 558 26.16 0.31 12.33
CA HIS A 558 25.52 1.45 11.68
C HIS A 558 24.58 2.19 12.65
N LYS A 559 24.33 3.49 12.42
CA LYS A 559 23.40 4.28 13.26
C LYS A 559 21.97 3.72 13.31
N ARG A 560 21.58 2.94 12.30
CA ARG A 560 20.30 2.21 12.24
C ARG A 560 20.47 0.71 12.51
N GLY A 561 21.65 0.26 12.91
CA GLY A 561 21.97 -1.16 13.17
C GLY A 561 21.00 -1.77 14.17
N GLN A 562 20.90 -1.19 15.38
CA GLN A 562 20.02 -1.68 16.45
C GLN A 562 18.55 -1.83 16.01
N VAL A 563 17.98 -0.81 15.34
CA VAL A 563 16.56 -0.83 14.94
C VAL A 563 16.29 -1.74 13.73
N THR A 564 17.34 -2.10 12.98
CA THR A 564 17.25 -3.00 11.81
C THR A 564 17.84 -4.37 12.08
N SER A 565 18.28 -4.66 13.31
CA SER A 565 18.87 -5.94 13.69
C SER A 565 17.91 -7.10 13.40
N PRO A 566 18.42 -8.27 12.99
CA PRO A 566 17.62 -9.47 12.99
C PRO A 566 17.32 -9.92 14.42
N ALA A 567 16.29 -10.73 14.57
CA ALA A 567 15.93 -11.38 15.84
C ALA A 567 15.61 -12.86 15.59
N GLY A 568 16.11 -13.73 16.48
CA GLY A 568 15.91 -15.18 16.37
C GLY A 568 16.83 -15.87 15.36
N THR A 569 18.02 -15.32 15.09
CA THR A 569 19.05 -15.86 14.17
C THR A 569 20.41 -16.06 14.86
N ASN A 570 20.46 -16.06 16.20
CA ASN A 570 21.70 -15.86 16.97
C ASN A 570 22.72 -17.01 16.94
N ASP A 571 22.42 -18.10 16.21
CA ASP A 571 23.26 -19.30 16.10
C ASP A 571 23.49 -19.72 14.65
N ASP A 572 23.39 -18.77 13.70
CA ASP A 572 23.61 -19.02 12.28
C ASP A 572 24.67 -18.09 11.67
N ASP A 573 25.87 -18.64 11.47
CA ASP A 573 26.97 -17.95 10.80
C ASP A 573 26.70 -17.70 9.30
N ASN A 574 25.75 -18.41 8.69
CA ASN A 574 25.41 -18.28 7.28
C ASN A 574 24.32 -17.24 7.01
N PHE A 575 23.63 -16.74 8.06
CA PHE A 575 22.71 -15.63 7.95
C PHE A 575 23.48 -14.31 7.90
N MET A 576 23.77 -13.86 6.68
CA MET A 576 24.67 -12.73 6.42
C MET A 576 23.95 -11.54 5.78
N ALA A 577 24.62 -10.39 5.75
CA ALA A 577 24.14 -9.23 5.00
C ALA A 577 23.99 -9.58 3.51
N GLY A 578 22.74 -9.60 3.01
CA GLY A 578 22.41 -9.87 1.61
C GLY A 578 22.11 -11.33 1.29
N SER A 579 22.26 -12.29 2.21
CA SER A 579 22.01 -13.71 1.90
C SER A 579 21.82 -14.60 3.11
N ASP A 580 21.26 -15.78 2.88
CA ASP A 580 21.18 -16.88 3.83
C ASP A 580 21.40 -18.22 3.12
N SER A 581 22.02 -19.19 3.80
CA SER A 581 22.28 -20.53 3.26
C SER A 581 21.70 -21.61 4.16
N VAL A 582 20.85 -22.47 3.59
CA VAL A 582 20.19 -23.56 4.32
C VAL A 582 20.65 -24.89 3.77
N ARG A 583 21.05 -25.80 4.66
CA ARG A 583 21.39 -27.18 4.30
C ARG A 583 20.15 -28.07 4.35
N TYR A 584 19.98 -28.92 3.35
CA TYR A 584 19.00 -29.98 3.33
C TYR A 584 19.72 -31.32 3.35
N VAL A 585 19.27 -32.25 4.19
CA VAL A 585 19.78 -33.62 4.21
C VAL A 585 18.61 -34.57 3.98
N VAL A 586 18.58 -35.14 2.78
CA VAL A 586 17.50 -35.97 2.28
C VAL A 586 17.92 -37.43 2.30
N ASP A 587 17.13 -38.28 2.97
CA ASP A 587 17.30 -39.73 2.86
C ASP A 587 16.82 -40.20 1.48
N THR A 588 17.70 -40.90 0.78
CA THR A 588 17.43 -41.45 -0.56
C THR A 588 17.40 -42.98 -0.57
N ALA A 589 17.30 -43.60 0.61
CA ALA A 589 17.16 -45.04 0.73
C ALA A 589 16.04 -45.57 -0.18
N ASN A 590 16.36 -46.61 -0.96
CA ASN A 590 15.45 -47.27 -1.91
C ASN A 590 14.98 -46.40 -3.09
N ARG A 591 15.63 -45.27 -3.36
CA ARG A 591 15.33 -44.41 -4.52
C ARG A 591 16.40 -44.53 -5.60
N LEU A 592 16.00 -44.32 -6.85
CA LEU A 592 16.87 -44.46 -8.01
C LEU A 592 17.45 -43.11 -8.45
N SER A 593 18.77 -43.03 -8.62
CA SER A 593 19.40 -41.86 -9.24
C SER A 593 19.24 -41.89 -10.78
N PRO A 594 19.31 -40.74 -11.48
CA PRO A 594 19.63 -39.41 -10.97
C PRO A 594 18.52 -38.78 -10.12
N PHE A 595 18.91 -37.92 -9.18
CA PHE A 595 18.00 -37.07 -8.42
C PHE A 595 17.90 -35.69 -9.06
N GLN A 596 16.68 -35.26 -9.39
CA GLN A 596 16.39 -33.90 -9.83
C GLN A 596 16.01 -33.05 -8.62
N ILE A 597 16.82 -32.04 -8.32
CA ILE A 597 16.58 -31.08 -7.25
C ILE A 597 16.03 -29.81 -7.87
N THR A 598 14.88 -29.34 -7.38
CA THR A 598 14.32 -28.03 -7.69
C THR A 598 14.17 -27.23 -6.41
N ALA A 599 14.85 -26.09 -6.32
CA ALA A 599 14.72 -25.13 -5.23
C ALA A 599 14.05 -23.86 -5.74
N SER A 600 13.11 -23.29 -4.98
CA SER A 600 12.39 -22.07 -5.34
C SER A 600 12.25 -21.14 -4.13
N VAL A 601 12.26 -19.84 -4.39
CA VAL A 601 11.93 -18.81 -3.38
C VAL A 601 10.49 -18.38 -3.61
N CYS A 602 9.64 -18.57 -2.62
CA CYS A 602 8.22 -18.24 -2.65
C CYS A 602 7.97 -17.00 -1.79
N TYR A 603 7.16 -16.07 -2.28
CA TYR A 603 6.72 -14.88 -1.56
C TYR A 603 5.20 -14.90 -1.39
N GLN A 604 4.73 -14.48 -0.22
CA GLN A 604 3.30 -14.26 0.03
C GLN A 604 3.08 -12.97 0.81
N THR A 605 2.11 -12.16 0.35
CA THR A 605 1.72 -10.93 1.03
C THR A 605 1.15 -11.20 2.42
N LEU A 606 0.37 -12.28 2.55
CA LEU A 606 -0.33 -12.64 3.77
C LEU A 606 -0.01 -14.09 4.13
N GLY A 607 0.75 -14.31 5.21
CA GLY A 607 0.96 -15.65 5.74
C GLY A 607 -0.34 -16.25 6.26
N ALA A 608 -0.52 -17.57 6.12
CA ALA A 608 -1.80 -18.19 6.45
C ALA A 608 -2.14 -18.06 7.94
N ARG A 609 -1.15 -18.14 8.83
CA ARG A 609 -1.36 -17.87 10.26
C ARG A 609 -1.84 -16.45 10.52
N TYR A 610 -1.23 -15.44 9.89
CA TYR A 610 -1.67 -14.04 10.02
C TYR A 610 -3.16 -13.89 9.66
N ILE A 611 -3.57 -14.49 8.53
CA ILE A 611 -4.99 -14.47 8.12
C ILE A 611 -5.86 -15.23 9.12
N ALA A 612 -5.46 -16.41 9.55
CA ALA A 612 -6.22 -17.20 10.49
C ALA A 612 -6.39 -16.48 11.85
N GLU A 613 -5.41 -15.70 12.29
CA GLU A 613 -5.49 -14.88 13.50
C GLU A 613 -6.41 -13.67 13.31
N LEU A 614 -6.31 -12.96 12.18
CA LEU A 614 -7.18 -11.83 11.85
C LEU A 614 -8.65 -12.24 11.77
N LEU A 615 -8.94 -13.39 11.13
CA LEU A 615 -10.29 -13.92 10.92
C LEU A 615 -10.96 -14.50 12.19
N LYS A 616 -10.31 -14.46 13.36
CA LYS A 616 -10.94 -14.81 14.64
C LYS A 616 -11.96 -13.77 15.12
N SER A 617 -11.85 -12.54 14.63
CA SER A 617 -12.71 -11.44 15.03
C SER A 617 -13.93 -11.34 14.12
N ASP A 618 -15.08 -11.03 14.70
CA ASP A 618 -16.40 -10.91 14.07
C ASP A 618 -16.72 -9.47 13.59
N VAL A 619 -15.70 -8.61 13.51
CA VAL A 619 -15.85 -7.23 13.03
C VAL A 619 -16.28 -7.21 11.56
N ALA A 620 -17.23 -6.34 11.22
CA ALA A 620 -17.86 -6.31 9.90
C ALA A 620 -16.87 -6.15 8.74
N GLU A 621 -15.84 -5.31 8.89
CA GLU A 621 -14.78 -5.14 7.90
C GLU A 621 -13.93 -6.40 7.69
N ILE A 622 -13.73 -7.19 8.75
CA ILE A 622 -12.98 -8.46 8.68
C ILE A 622 -13.81 -9.49 7.92
N GLU A 623 -15.12 -9.58 8.20
CA GLU A 623 -16.03 -10.46 7.47
C GLU A 623 -16.18 -10.03 5.99
N TYR A 624 -16.15 -8.72 5.72
CA TYR A 624 -16.12 -8.23 4.35
C TYR A 624 -14.81 -8.61 3.63
N PHE A 625 -13.66 -8.37 4.26
CA PHE A 625 -12.36 -8.77 3.72
C PHE A 625 -12.28 -10.29 3.51
N ARG A 626 -12.81 -11.08 4.45
CA ARG A 626 -12.87 -12.55 4.37
C ARG A 626 -13.54 -13.02 3.08
N LYS A 627 -14.71 -12.46 2.73
CA LYS A 627 -15.42 -12.80 1.50
C LYS A 627 -14.56 -12.55 0.26
N LEU A 628 -13.86 -11.42 0.22
CA LEU A 628 -12.96 -11.07 -0.89
C LEU A 628 -11.73 -11.99 -0.95
N TYR A 629 -11.13 -12.28 0.21
CA TYR A 629 -9.98 -13.19 0.32
C TYR A 629 -10.34 -14.63 -0.06
N ASP A 630 -11.51 -15.11 0.35
CA ASP A 630 -11.98 -16.46 0.02
C ASP A 630 -12.22 -16.62 -1.49
N ALA A 631 -12.65 -15.56 -2.18
CA ALA A 631 -12.81 -15.52 -3.63
C ALA A 631 -11.49 -15.35 -4.42
N ALA A 632 -10.44 -14.82 -3.79
CA ALA A 632 -9.14 -14.58 -4.44
C ALA A 632 -8.27 -15.85 -4.53
N ASP A 633 -7.22 -15.81 -5.36
CA ASP A 633 -6.13 -16.78 -5.39
C ASP A 633 -4.96 -16.30 -4.50
N PRO A 634 -4.78 -16.85 -3.29
CA PRO A 634 -3.74 -16.42 -2.35
C PRO A 634 -2.41 -17.17 -2.54
N LYS A 635 -2.24 -17.94 -3.63
CA LYS A 635 -0.99 -18.67 -3.89
C LYS A 635 0.22 -17.74 -3.91
N PRO A 636 1.39 -18.23 -3.48
CA PRO A 636 2.60 -17.44 -3.48
C PRO A 636 3.08 -17.09 -4.89
N GLU A 637 3.74 -15.94 -4.99
CA GLU A 637 4.53 -15.57 -6.15
C GLU A 637 5.89 -16.26 -6.06
N LYS A 638 6.36 -16.86 -7.16
CA LYS A 638 7.71 -17.43 -7.25
C LYS A 638 8.69 -16.32 -7.62
N LEU A 639 9.65 -16.03 -6.74
CA LEU A 639 10.69 -15.02 -6.95
C LEU A 639 11.85 -15.56 -7.80
N ALA A 640 12.30 -16.79 -7.53
CA ALA A 640 13.41 -17.40 -8.24
C ALA A 640 13.33 -18.93 -8.19
N GLU A 641 14.00 -19.61 -9.11
CA GLU A 641 14.11 -21.07 -9.17
C GLU A 641 15.51 -21.50 -9.61
N ALA A 642 16.03 -22.56 -8.99
CA ALA A 642 17.25 -23.24 -9.40
C ALA A 642 17.00 -24.74 -9.51
N LYS A 643 17.67 -25.38 -10.48
CA LYS A 643 17.59 -26.83 -10.72
C LYS A 643 18.99 -27.44 -10.77
N LYS A 644 19.13 -28.66 -10.25
CA LYS A 644 20.38 -29.42 -10.30
C LYS A 644 20.08 -30.91 -10.38
N ILE A 645 20.86 -31.64 -11.18
CA ILE A 645 20.76 -33.09 -11.29
C ILE A 645 21.97 -33.72 -10.61
N VAL A 646 21.75 -34.73 -9.77
CA VAL A 646 22.79 -35.46 -9.06
C VAL A 646 22.72 -36.94 -9.40
N HIS A 647 23.80 -37.48 -9.97
CA HIS A 647 23.94 -38.89 -10.27
C HIS A 647 24.60 -39.64 -9.11
N SER A 648 24.27 -40.92 -8.93
CA SER A 648 25.09 -41.79 -8.10
C SER A 648 26.47 -41.93 -8.72
N LYS A 649 27.54 -41.84 -7.89
CA LYS A 649 28.86 -42.27 -8.34
C LYS A 649 28.77 -43.77 -8.65
N GLN A 650 29.17 -44.15 -9.87
CA GLN A 650 29.26 -45.55 -10.30
C GLN A 650 30.21 -46.33 -9.41
#